data_AF-C0VI34-F1
#
_entry.id   AF-C0VI34-F1
#
_cell.length_a   1.000
_cell.length_b   1.000
_cell.length_c   1.000
_cell.angle_alpha   90.00
_cell.angle_beta   90.00
_cell.angle_gamma   90.00
#
_symmetry.space_group_name_H-M   'P 1'
#
loop_
_entity.id
_entity.type
_entity.pdbx_description
1 polymer ?
#
loop_
_entity_poly.entity_id
_entity_poly.type
_entity_poly.pdbx_seq_one_letter_code
_entity_poly.pdbx_strand_id
1 'polypeptide(L)'
;MKMKKQRDLITMDAKKVKYKNSFRYFFAVGGMFACSSLYALDIQFNDALRAANASNIALLDQFQEQMQNDVLGYYPEYWKLNTNLASQPASAIISFAQRYPQSAMAEKLAADYVEEKVKYASFAEAKPVLSYVTNPDQAESCAVAQVRAQTGDSLVFAEYKDIWLTTTTQPESCNGLGRLMLASPLMTAQDRQHRLWSQLRAGQSGFAITTAQSMGLNLSLAQLNQIQANPLGYLWSAAKNNDADYAYLIFALGRVADSDLTNALANLPRALQDTPQAVQQYLYRTVGYVGGTTVMKNGFNREVLTAFDQSYGYPFSPEEAEIYARQSIRFGSWESLIRAIDAMSVTQKQEDRWQYWLARASEQRADAASKQAAQQIYRKLAQAGDDYHHLLAKDRLGQRYHHQPFNEQPSAQDTQRLNQNIHFRRAFTLREINAPATYINREWNWAVRQAYLQQDDGLILAAAKRAHDMGWYDRAIYAADRTTTRHNDTYRFATPHRANVTSHSNNAGVDPAWAYGLMRQESRFVTTARSHVGAGGLMQIMPNTAKLIARQMGETYNPAALSEMNTNIRYGTFYLSMIQGQLSGNAVLATAGYNAGPNRARRWQPDNQPLAADQYTESIPLLETRDYVKHVMTNATHYGVVLGQGPQSLEKRMGVIPVRNSP
;
A
#
# COMPACT_ATOMS: atom_id res chain seq x y z
N MET A 1 -35.49 60.83 6.33
CA MET A 1 -36.70 61.44 6.90
C MET A 1 -36.51 61.51 8.42
N LYS A 2 -36.56 62.73 9.00
CA LYS A 2 -36.22 63.05 10.39
C LYS A 2 -37.39 62.72 11.35
N MET A 3 -37.06 62.30 12.59
CA MET A 3 -37.49 62.86 13.90
C MET A 3 -37.05 61.85 15.01
N LYS A 4 -36.04 62.10 15.88
CA LYS A 4 -35.99 62.93 17.11
C LYS A 4 -37.16 62.61 18.07
N LYS A 5 -37.02 62.21 19.34
CA LYS A 5 -36.22 62.62 20.54
C LYS A 5 -36.26 61.40 21.54
N GLN A 6 -35.52 61.26 22.64
CA GLN A 6 -34.94 62.21 23.60
C GLN A 6 -33.86 61.49 24.46
N ARG A 7 -32.89 62.27 24.94
CA ARG A 7 -31.83 61.91 25.88
C ARG A 7 -32.36 61.95 27.32
N ASP A 8 -31.74 61.17 28.20
CA ASP A 8 -31.28 61.68 29.50
C ASP A 8 -29.96 60.99 29.91
N LEU A 9 -29.24 61.68 30.79
CA LEU A 9 -27.80 61.73 30.98
C LEU A 9 -27.49 61.28 32.43
N ILE A 10 -26.25 60.81 32.69
CA ILE A 10 -25.43 61.01 33.92
C ILE A 10 -24.76 59.75 34.53
N THR A 11 -23.41 59.84 34.52
CA THR A 11 -22.34 59.34 35.41
C THR A 11 -21.89 57.87 35.47
N MET A 12 -20.59 57.74 35.17
CA MET A 12 -19.61 56.79 35.68
C MET A 12 -19.70 56.63 37.21
N ASP A 13 -19.57 55.40 37.73
CA ASP A 13 -18.51 55.14 38.71
C ASP A 13 -18.21 53.65 38.90
N ALA A 14 -16.92 53.35 39.08
CA ALA A 14 -16.35 52.04 39.31
C ALA A 14 -16.31 51.74 40.80
N LYS A 15 -16.95 50.66 41.25
CA LYS A 15 -16.78 50.16 42.63
C LYS A 15 -15.75 49.04 42.70
N LYS A 16 -14.54 49.44 43.10
CA LYS A 16 -13.56 48.60 43.80
C LYS A 16 -14.13 48.17 45.16
N VAL A 17 -14.04 46.88 45.49
CA VAL A 17 -14.15 46.41 46.87
C VAL A 17 -12.75 46.09 47.37
N LYS A 18 -12.27 46.89 48.32
CA LYS A 18 -11.14 46.59 49.21
C LYS A 18 -11.72 46.00 50.49
N TYR A 19 -11.12 44.92 50.99
CA TYR A 19 -11.04 44.67 52.42
C TYR A 19 -9.59 44.32 52.77
N LYS A 20 -9.03 45.08 53.71
CA LYS A 20 -7.75 44.87 54.38
C LYS A 20 -8.02 44.91 55.88
N ASN A 21 -7.48 43.95 56.61
CA ASN A 21 -6.93 44.04 57.98
C ASN A 21 -6.66 42.60 58.46
N SER A 22 -5.41 42.11 58.49
CA SER A 22 -4.26 42.37 59.39
C SER A 22 -4.01 41.20 60.37
N PHE A 23 -2.91 40.49 60.08
CA PHE A 23 -1.94 39.78 60.94
C PHE A 23 -2.41 38.82 62.05
N ARG A 24 -1.99 37.55 61.91
CA ARG A 24 -1.15 36.84 62.92
C ARG A 24 -0.52 35.57 62.32
N TYR A 25 0.80 35.45 62.49
CA TYR A 25 1.60 34.26 62.20
C TYR A 25 1.21 33.12 63.14
N PHE A 26 0.98 31.93 62.59
CA PHE A 26 1.26 30.65 63.25
C PHE A 26 1.71 29.63 62.21
N PHE A 27 2.91 29.08 62.43
CA PHE A 27 3.43 27.90 61.75
C PHE A 27 2.55 26.69 62.11
N ALA A 28 2.06 25.96 61.12
CA ALA A 28 1.69 24.55 61.27
C ALA A 28 1.83 23.85 59.92
N VAL A 29 2.87 23.02 59.86
CA VAL A 29 3.21 22.05 58.82
C VAL A 29 2.11 21.01 58.70
N GLY A 30 1.79 20.57 57.48
CA GLY A 30 1.13 19.27 57.30
C GLY A 30 0.27 19.11 56.06
N GLY A 31 0.84 18.51 55.01
CA GLY A 31 0.14 17.54 54.16
C GLY A 31 -0.80 18.08 53.08
N MET A 32 -0.25 18.49 51.95
CA MET A 32 -0.94 18.40 50.66
C MET A 32 0.09 18.38 49.51
N PHE A 33 0.75 17.24 49.32
CA PHE A 33 1.54 16.94 48.13
C PHE A 33 1.30 15.48 47.75
N ALA A 34 0.31 15.24 46.88
CA ALA A 34 0.24 14.05 46.01
C ALA A 34 -1.04 14.09 45.17
N CYS A 35 -1.18 15.04 44.23
CA CYS A 35 -2.07 14.83 43.07
C CYS A 35 -1.82 15.79 41.88
N SER A 36 -0.65 16.42 41.78
CA SER A 36 -0.32 17.38 40.71
C SER A 36 0.87 16.96 39.85
N SER A 37 1.55 15.86 40.16
CA SER A 37 2.77 15.43 39.46
C SER A 37 2.55 14.49 38.26
N LEU A 38 1.39 13.84 38.14
CA LEU A 38 1.13 12.91 37.02
C LEU A 38 0.67 13.62 35.74
N TYR A 39 -0.05 14.75 35.85
CA TYR A 39 -0.53 15.50 34.68
C TYR A 39 0.51 16.46 34.06
N ALA A 40 1.62 16.73 34.76
CA ALA A 40 2.65 17.69 34.31
C ALA A 40 3.73 17.08 33.39
N LEU A 41 3.84 15.74 33.33
CA LEU A 41 4.82 15.02 32.50
C LEU A 41 4.35 14.87 31.04
N ASP A 42 3.05 14.92 30.78
CA ASP A 42 2.44 14.64 29.46
C ASP A 42 2.69 15.73 28.38
N ILE A 43 3.08 16.96 28.76
CA ILE A 43 3.42 18.05 27.82
C ILE A 43 4.87 17.93 27.31
N GLN A 44 5.73 17.18 28.01
CA GLN A 44 7.17 17.17 27.74
C GLN A 44 7.53 16.54 26.39
N PHE A 45 6.83 15.50 25.95
CA PHE A 45 7.13 14.88 24.64
C PHE A 45 6.95 15.85 23.47
N ASN A 46 5.83 16.58 23.41
CA ASN A 46 5.55 17.50 22.31
C ASN A 46 6.51 18.70 22.34
N ASP A 47 6.98 19.09 23.52
CA ASP A 47 7.95 20.17 23.70
C ASP A 47 9.36 19.71 23.29
N ALA A 48 9.75 18.51 23.69
CA ALA A 48 10.98 17.86 23.27
C ALA A 48 11.00 17.61 21.76
N LEU A 49 9.86 17.24 21.16
CA LEU A 49 9.74 17.12 19.70
C LEU A 49 9.92 18.48 19.00
N ARG A 50 9.42 19.58 19.58
CA ARG A 50 9.70 20.92 19.03
C ARG A 50 11.18 21.28 19.13
N ALA A 51 11.85 20.89 20.22
CA ALA A 51 13.30 21.04 20.36
C ALA A 51 14.07 20.23 19.31
N ALA A 52 13.65 18.98 19.06
CA ALA A 52 14.21 18.12 18.02
C ALA A 52 14.04 18.72 16.62
N ASN A 53 12.86 19.23 16.29
CA ASN A 53 12.59 19.88 15.01
C ASN A 53 13.40 21.17 14.81
N ALA A 54 13.82 21.82 15.91
CA ALA A 54 14.71 22.97 15.91
C ALA A 54 16.20 22.60 16.00
N SER A 55 16.54 21.30 16.00
CA SER A 55 17.91 20.78 16.21
C SER A 55 18.60 21.32 17.48
N ASN A 56 17.83 21.63 18.53
CA ASN A 56 18.36 22.20 19.76
C ASN A 56 18.86 21.09 20.72
N ILE A 57 20.11 20.65 20.52
CA ILE A 57 20.71 19.55 21.28
C ILE A 57 20.77 19.82 22.78
N ALA A 58 21.11 21.05 23.20
CA ALA A 58 21.20 21.39 24.62
C ALA A 58 19.85 21.25 25.33
N LEU A 59 18.76 21.59 24.65
CA LEU A 59 17.41 21.39 25.18
C LEU A 59 16.99 19.92 25.16
N LEU A 60 17.44 19.14 24.17
CA LEU A 60 17.23 17.68 24.15
C LEU A 60 17.95 16.97 25.30
N ASP A 61 19.15 17.43 25.70
CA ASP A 61 19.85 16.88 26.86
C ASP A 61 19.06 17.14 28.15
N GLN A 62 18.49 18.34 28.31
CA GLN A 62 17.61 18.65 29.44
C GLN A 62 16.35 17.76 29.45
N PHE A 63 15.71 17.57 28.30
CA PHE A 63 14.56 16.67 28.20
C PHE A 63 14.94 15.21 28.43
N GLN A 64 16.14 14.78 28.02
CA GLN A 64 16.63 13.43 28.29
C GLN A 64 16.75 13.18 29.80
N GLU A 65 17.25 14.14 30.58
CA GLU A 65 17.33 14.04 32.04
C GLU A 65 15.95 14.08 32.70
N GLN A 66 15.07 15.00 32.25
CA GLN A 66 13.72 15.15 32.79
C GLN A 66 12.83 13.93 32.53
N MET A 67 12.97 13.32 31.36
CA MET A 67 12.14 12.20 30.91
C MET A 67 12.77 10.83 31.19
N GLN A 68 13.88 10.73 31.92
CA GLN A 68 14.64 9.47 32.09
C GLN A 68 13.82 8.29 32.65
N ASN A 69 12.79 8.57 33.46
CA ASN A 69 11.89 7.56 34.03
C ASN A 69 10.49 7.56 33.38
N ASP A 70 10.32 8.34 32.30
CA ASP A 70 9.09 8.45 31.57
C ASP A 70 8.94 7.30 30.56
N VAL A 71 7.70 6.91 30.27
CA VAL A 71 7.39 5.87 29.27
C VAL A 71 7.91 6.26 27.87
N LEU A 72 7.99 7.56 27.58
CA LEU A 72 8.51 8.17 26.36
C LEU A 72 9.98 8.65 26.49
N GLY A 73 10.68 8.25 27.56
CA GLY A 73 12.01 8.77 27.93
C GLY A 73 13.13 8.59 26.90
N TYR A 74 13.00 7.67 25.96
CA TYR A 74 14.05 7.44 24.95
C TYR A 74 14.02 8.41 23.76
N TYR A 75 12.96 9.21 23.62
CA TYR A 75 12.77 10.01 22.42
C TYR A 75 13.80 11.16 22.29
N PRO A 76 14.14 11.90 23.36
CA PRO A 76 15.19 12.93 23.29
C PRO A 76 16.52 12.37 22.81
N GLU A 77 16.94 11.21 23.31
CA GLU A 77 18.17 10.55 22.88
C GLU A 77 18.09 10.06 21.42
N TYR A 78 16.96 9.44 21.02
CA TYR A 78 16.71 9.04 19.65
C TYR A 78 16.82 10.21 18.67
N TRP A 79 16.20 11.35 18.99
CA TRP A 79 16.26 12.54 18.14
C TRP A 79 17.66 13.13 18.06
N LYS A 80 18.39 13.17 19.18
CA LYS A 80 19.79 13.64 19.23
C LYS A 80 20.71 12.82 18.32
N LEU A 81 20.57 11.49 18.35
CA LEU A 81 21.34 10.59 17.48
C LEU A 81 21.00 10.82 16.00
N ASN A 82 19.74 11.12 15.68
CA ASN A 82 19.31 11.39 14.31
C ASN A 82 19.77 12.75 13.75
N THR A 83 20.06 13.75 14.58
CA THR A 83 20.46 15.08 14.08
C THR A 83 21.71 15.04 13.19
N ASN A 84 22.65 14.13 13.46
CA ASN A 84 23.87 13.95 12.66
C ASN A 84 24.16 12.45 12.44
N LEU A 85 23.16 11.70 11.99
CA LEU A 85 23.20 10.22 11.95
C LEU A 85 24.42 9.67 11.18
N ALA A 86 24.77 10.30 10.05
CA ALA A 86 25.91 9.89 9.21
C ALA A 86 27.26 9.94 9.96
N SER A 87 27.44 10.87 10.89
CA SER A 87 28.68 11.02 11.67
C SER A 87 28.68 10.25 12.98
N GLN A 88 27.56 9.63 13.37
CA GLN A 88 27.52 8.83 14.58
C GLN A 88 28.44 7.60 14.44
N PRO A 89 29.16 7.20 15.50
CA PRO A 89 29.86 5.92 15.51
C PRO A 89 28.85 4.79 15.71
N ALA A 90 29.15 3.61 15.15
CA ALA A 90 28.31 2.42 15.31
C ALA A 90 28.04 2.09 16.78
N SER A 91 29.02 2.34 17.66
CA SER A 91 28.91 2.13 19.10
C SER A 91 27.79 2.96 19.75
N ALA A 92 27.50 4.16 19.26
CA ALA A 92 26.40 4.99 19.78
C ALA A 92 25.04 4.38 19.45
N ILE A 93 24.86 3.90 18.22
CA ILE A 93 23.62 3.26 17.76
C ILE A 93 23.41 1.93 18.48
N ILE A 94 24.47 1.14 18.62
CA ILE A 94 24.46 -0.12 19.38
C ILE A 94 24.14 0.16 20.86
N SER A 95 24.76 1.17 21.47
CA SER A 95 24.49 1.54 22.87
C SER A 95 23.04 1.94 23.08
N PHE A 96 22.44 2.69 22.15
CA PHE A 96 21.03 3.04 22.19
C PHE A 96 20.14 1.79 22.08
N ALA A 97 20.43 0.90 21.12
CA ALA A 97 19.68 -0.33 20.93
C ALA A 97 19.84 -1.32 22.10
N GLN A 98 20.98 -1.33 22.78
CA GLN A 98 21.21 -2.13 23.99
C GLN A 98 20.52 -1.55 25.22
N ARG A 99 20.43 -0.22 25.33
CA ARG A 99 19.71 0.46 26.42
C ARG A 99 18.19 0.32 26.28
N TYR A 100 17.70 0.35 25.04
CA TYR A 100 16.28 0.19 24.71
C TYR A 100 16.08 -1.03 23.80
N PRO A 101 16.39 -2.24 24.29
CA PRO A 101 16.29 -3.46 23.50
C PRO A 101 14.84 -3.68 23.07
N GLN A 102 14.67 -4.30 21.91
CA GLN A 102 13.35 -4.61 21.36
C GLN A 102 12.44 -3.37 21.42
N SER A 103 12.82 -2.27 20.77
CA SER A 103 11.99 -1.07 20.73
C SER A 103 11.83 -0.54 19.32
N ALA A 104 10.70 0.11 19.07
CA ALA A 104 10.36 0.63 17.76
C ALA A 104 11.37 1.68 17.27
N MET A 105 11.89 2.50 18.20
CA MET A 105 12.88 3.53 17.87
C MET A 105 14.29 2.95 17.71
N ALA A 106 14.65 1.87 18.41
CA ALA A 106 15.93 1.19 18.18
C ALA A 106 15.98 0.51 16.81
N GLU A 107 14.91 -0.21 16.42
CA GLU A 107 14.79 -0.81 15.09
C GLU A 107 14.86 0.27 14.00
N LYS A 108 14.12 1.38 14.19
CA LYS A 108 14.14 2.51 13.25
C LYS A 108 15.53 3.15 13.13
N LEU A 109 16.16 3.49 14.26
CA LEU A 109 17.46 4.16 14.27
C LEU A 109 18.53 3.29 13.61
N ALA A 110 18.52 1.98 13.86
CA ALA A 110 19.45 1.05 13.24
C ALA A 110 19.28 1.00 11.72
N ALA A 111 18.03 0.92 11.24
CA ALA A 111 17.74 0.89 9.80
C ALA A 111 18.14 2.21 9.11
N ASP A 112 17.72 3.35 9.67
CA ASP A 112 18.06 4.69 9.17
C ASP A 112 19.60 4.86 9.12
N TYR A 113 20.32 4.38 10.14
CA TYR A 113 21.79 4.46 10.19
C TYR A 113 22.46 3.63 9.09
N VAL A 114 21.98 2.41 8.85
CA VAL A 114 22.50 1.54 7.79
C VAL A 114 22.28 2.19 6.43
N GLU A 115 21.09 2.70 6.15
CA GLU A 115 20.81 3.43 4.91
C GLU A 115 21.72 4.65 4.74
N GLU A 116 21.93 5.43 5.82
CA GLU A 116 22.77 6.61 5.78
C GLU A 116 24.24 6.25 5.50
N LYS A 117 24.80 5.24 6.19
CA LYS A 117 26.17 4.78 5.94
C LYS A 117 26.36 4.23 4.53
N VAL A 118 25.34 3.58 3.97
CA VAL A 118 25.36 3.12 2.57
C VAL A 118 25.45 4.30 1.60
N LYS A 119 24.73 5.41 1.83
CA LYS A 119 24.83 6.63 1.00
C LYS A 119 26.25 7.19 0.95
N TYR A 120 26.99 7.10 2.05
CA TYR A 120 28.40 7.55 2.15
C TYR A 120 29.42 6.45 1.80
N ALA A 121 28.99 5.27 1.35
CA ALA A 121 29.84 4.10 1.08
C ALA A 121 30.67 3.62 2.31
N SER A 122 30.23 3.94 3.53
CA SER A 122 30.86 3.51 4.80
C SER A 122 30.36 2.13 5.25
N PHE A 123 30.46 1.12 4.38
CA PHE A 123 29.88 -0.22 4.63
C PHE A 123 30.46 -0.92 5.88
N ALA A 124 31.77 -0.78 6.12
CA ALA A 124 32.44 -1.40 7.27
C ALA A 124 31.89 -0.86 8.61
N GLU A 125 31.55 0.42 8.68
CA GLU A 125 30.95 1.04 9.87
C GLU A 125 29.49 0.64 10.09
N ALA A 126 28.77 0.27 9.02
CA ALA A 126 27.39 -0.20 9.10
C ALA A 126 27.28 -1.66 9.56
N LYS A 127 28.28 -2.49 9.24
CA LYS A 127 28.29 -3.94 9.51
C LYS A 127 27.88 -4.32 10.94
N PRO A 128 28.42 -3.68 12.01
CA PRO A 128 28.08 -4.05 13.38
C PRO A 128 26.62 -3.77 13.77
N VAL A 129 25.92 -2.93 13.00
CA VAL A 129 24.53 -2.50 13.28
C VAL A 129 23.50 -3.40 12.58
N LEU A 130 23.91 -4.23 11.60
CA LEU A 130 22.98 -5.04 10.79
C LEU A 130 22.08 -5.97 11.63
N SER A 131 22.59 -6.52 12.74
CA SER A 131 21.80 -7.41 13.61
C SER A 131 20.65 -6.70 14.34
N TYR A 132 20.62 -5.38 14.34
CA TYR A 132 19.55 -4.56 14.93
C TYR A 132 18.49 -4.14 13.91
N VAL A 133 18.70 -4.42 12.61
CA VAL A 133 17.71 -4.18 11.54
C VAL A 133 16.84 -5.43 11.40
N THR A 134 15.74 -5.47 12.15
CA THR A 134 14.90 -6.68 12.28
C THR A 134 13.63 -6.69 11.43
N ASN A 135 13.33 -5.60 10.73
CA ASN A 135 12.16 -5.49 9.85
C ASN A 135 12.38 -4.48 8.72
N PRO A 136 13.40 -4.70 7.88
CA PRO A 136 13.72 -3.75 6.83
C PRO A 136 12.55 -3.64 5.84
N ASP A 137 12.19 -2.42 5.47
CA ASP A 137 11.45 -2.19 4.23
C ASP A 137 12.32 -2.48 3.00
N GLN A 138 11.80 -2.30 1.79
CA GLN A 138 12.55 -2.61 0.58
C GLN A 138 13.85 -1.80 0.46
N ALA A 139 13.82 -0.51 0.80
CA ALA A 139 14.98 0.36 0.71
C ALA A 139 16.03 -0.04 1.77
N GLU A 140 15.58 -0.26 3.00
CA GLU A 140 16.42 -0.73 4.11
C GLU A 140 17.01 -2.12 3.79
N SER A 141 16.24 -3.01 3.17
CA SER A 141 16.67 -4.38 2.81
C SER A 141 17.76 -4.34 1.74
N CYS A 142 17.60 -3.49 0.72
CA CYS A 142 18.64 -3.26 -0.28
C CYS A 142 19.90 -2.63 0.32
N ALA A 143 19.77 -1.73 1.31
CA ALA A 143 20.92 -1.15 2.01
C ALA A 143 21.65 -2.22 2.85
N VAL A 144 20.93 -3.05 3.61
CA VAL A 144 21.48 -4.20 4.34
C VAL A 144 22.22 -5.14 3.38
N ALA A 145 21.64 -5.45 2.22
CA ALA A 145 22.26 -6.29 1.22
C ALA A 145 23.56 -5.69 0.66
N GLN A 146 23.62 -4.38 0.44
CA GLN A 146 24.86 -3.70 0.03
C GLN A 146 25.96 -3.84 1.10
N VAL A 147 25.62 -3.64 2.38
CA VAL A 147 26.58 -3.82 3.48
C VAL A 147 27.07 -5.27 3.56
N ARG A 148 26.18 -6.27 3.47
CA ARG A 148 26.54 -7.70 3.43
C ARG A 148 27.53 -7.98 2.29
N ALA A 149 27.18 -7.57 1.08
CA ALA A 149 28.01 -7.76 -0.11
C ALA A 149 29.40 -7.14 0.03
N GLN A 150 29.47 -5.89 0.49
CA GLN A 150 30.72 -5.14 0.61
C GLN A 150 31.56 -5.54 1.83
N THR A 151 31.04 -6.41 2.70
CA THR A 151 31.75 -6.84 3.92
C THR A 151 31.95 -8.35 4.02
N GLY A 152 31.88 -9.05 2.88
CA GLY A 152 32.34 -10.42 2.71
C GLY A 152 31.26 -11.45 2.33
N ASP A 153 29.99 -11.05 2.22
CA ASP A 153 28.88 -11.95 1.86
C ASP A 153 28.32 -11.62 0.47
N SER A 154 29.01 -12.07 -0.58
CA SER A 154 28.61 -11.84 -1.97
C SER A 154 27.43 -12.71 -2.44
N LEU A 155 27.08 -13.77 -1.69
CA LEU A 155 25.96 -14.65 -2.02
C LEU A 155 24.60 -13.95 -1.92
N VAL A 156 24.54 -12.85 -1.15
CA VAL A 156 23.33 -12.00 -1.04
C VAL A 156 22.79 -11.57 -2.41
N PHE A 157 23.62 -11.41 -3.43
CA PHE A 157 23.14 -11.02 -4.77
C PHE A 157 22.15 -12.02 -5.38
N ALA A 158 22.24 -13.31 -5.04
CA ALA A 158 21.30 -14.33 -5.52
C ALA A 158 19.89 -14.12 -4.95
N GLU A 159 19.77 -13.56 -3.74
CA GLU A 159 18.49 -13.28 -3.07
C GLU A 159 17.70 -12.14 -3.76
N TYR A 160 18.37 -11.27 -4.53
CA TYR A 160 17.81 -10.02 -5.08
C TYR A 160 17.67 -10.02 -6.61
N LYS A 161 17.72 -11.19 -7.27
CA LYS A 161 17.63 -11.30 -8.73
C LYS A 161 16.35 -10.68 -9.30
N ASP A 162 15.20 -10.90 -8.64
CA ASP A 162 13.90 -10.36 -9.06
C ASP A 162 13.88 -8.81 -9.00
N ILE A 163 14.45 -8.23 -7.94
CA ILE A 163 14.61 -6.77 -7.78
C ILE A 163 15.56 -6.23 -8.86
N TRP A 164 16.59 -6.98 -9.21
CA TRP A 164 17.55 -6.58 -10.24
C TRP A 164 17.00 -6.61 -11.67
N LEU A 165 15.92 -7.34 -11.96
CA LEU A 165 15.28 -7.32 -13.29
C LEU A 165 14.12 -6.31 -13.39
N THR A 166 13.80 -5.62 -12.29
CA THR A 166 12.72 -4.63 -12.23
C THR A 166 13.06 -3.38 -13.05
N THR A 167 12.06 -2.88 -13.79
CA THR A 167 12.15 -1.65 -14.59
C THR A 167 11.27 -0.51 -14.06
N THR A 168 10.44 -0.73 -13.06
CA THR A 168 9.77 0.36 -12.35
C THR A 168 10.75 1.16 -11.48
N THR A 169 10.33 2.35 -11.05
CA THR A 169 11.09 3.16 -10.10
C THR A 169 11.40 2.36 -8.83
N GLN A 170 12.66 2.40 -8.39
CA GLN A 170 13.15 1.71 -7.20
C GLN A 170 13.82 2.70 -6.24
N PRO A 171 13.88 2.40 -4.92
CA PRO A 171 14.68 3.16 -3.97
C PRO A 171 16.15 3.23 -4.40
N GLU A 172 16.84 4.32 -4.05
CA GLU A 172 18.24 4.50 -4.47
C GLU A 172 19.19 3.43 -3.89
N SER A 173 18.90 2.90 -2.70
CA SER A 173 19.61 1.76 -2.14
C SER A 173 19.47 0.50 -3.01
N CYS A 174 18.32 0.27 -3.65
CA CYS A 174 18.16 -0.84 -4.58
C CYS A 174 18.88 -0.59 -5.91
N ASN A 175 18.90 0.65 -6.41
CA ASN A 175 19.72 1.03 -7.56
C ASN A 175 21.21 0.81 -7.29
N GLY A 176 21.67 1.20 -6.09
CA GLY A 176 23.03 0.96 -5.59
C GLY A 176 23.38 -0.52 -5.55
N LEU A 177 22.51 -1.34 -4.96
CA LEU A 177 22.67 -2.80 -4.98
C LEU A 177 22.76 -3.35 -6.41
N GLY A 178 21.88 -2.90 -7.31
CA GLY A 178 21.89 -3.32 -8.70
C GLY A 178 23.18 -2.96 -9.46
N ARG A 179 23.83 -1.85 -9.10
CA ARG A 179 25.17 -1.49 -9.62
C ARG A 179 26.24 -2.47 -9.11
N LEU A 180 26.20 -2.86 -7.84
CA LEU A 180 27.12 -3.87 -7.30
C LEU A 180 26.93 -5.24 -7.97
N MET A 181 25.68 -5.62 -8.23
CA MET A 181 25.33 -6.88 -8.89
C MET A 181 25.92 -6.97 -10.31
N LEU A 182 26.07 -5.85 -11.03
CA LEU A 182 26.69 -5.83 -12.36
C LEU A 182 28.14 -6.31 -12.39
N ALA A 183 28.87 -6.22 -11.27
CA ALA A 183 30.24 -6.73 -11.16
C ALA A 183 30.29 -8.17 -10.63
N SER A 184 29.15 -8.72 -10.18
CA SER A 184 29.11 -10.04 -9.57
C SER A 184 29.28 -11.16 -10.61
N PRO A 185 30.06 -12.21 -10.29
CA PRO A 185 30.11 -13.43 -11.11
C PRO A 185 28.82 -14.26 -11.01
N LEU A 186 27.97 -14.01 -10.01
CA LEU A 186 26.68 -14.71 -9.85
C LEU A 186 25.62 -14.26 -10.87
N MET A 187 25.82 -13.10 -11.51
CA MET A 187 24.94 -12.63 -12.58
C MET A 187 25.42 -13.21 -13.91
N THR A 188 24.62 -14.06 -14.55
CA THR A 188 25.05 -14.69 -15.81
C THR A 188 25.08 -13.69 -16.97
N ALA A 189 25.73 -14.04 -18.08
CA ALA A 189 25.68 -13.24 -19.30
C ALA A 189 24.23 -13.06 -19.81
N GLN A 190 23.42 -14.11 -19.70
CA GLN A 190 22.00 -14.07 -20.06
C GLN A 190 21.22 -13.10 -19.15
N ASP A 191 21.50 -13.08 -17.85
CA ASP A 191 20.80 -12.17 -16.95
C ASP A 191 21.17 -10.70 -17.22
N ARG A 192 22.44 -10.41 -17.50
CA ARG A 192 22.88 -9.05 -17.89
C ARG A 192 22.23 -8.61 -19.21
N GLN A 193 22.13 -9.51 -20.19
CA GLN A 193 21.43 -9.24 -21.46
C GLN A 193 19.94 -8.95 -21.23
N HIS A 194 19.27 -9.76 -20.43
CA HIS A 194 17.86 -9.56 -20.11
C HIS A 194 17.62 -8.23 -19.39
N ARG A 195 18.49 -7.87 -18.43
CA ARG A 195 18.46 -6.55 -17.78
C ARG A 195 18.65 -5.41 -18.79
N LEU A 196 19.66 -5.51 -19.66
CA LEU A 196 19.93 -4.51 -20.70
C LEU A 196 18.70 -4.28 -21.57
N TRP A 197 18.13 -5.35 -22.10
CA TRP A 197 16.97 -5.29 -22.98
C TRP A 197 15.72 -4.76 -22.25
N SER A 198 15.55 -5.08 -20.97
CA SER A 198 14.45 -4.57 -20.13
C SER A 198 14.58 -3.06 -19.90
N GLN A 199 15.80 -2.58 -19.61
CA GLN A 199 16.10 -1.16 -19.45
C GLN A 199 15.90 -0.37 -20.75
N LEU A 200 16.33 -0.91 -21.88
CA LEU A 200 16.14 -0.30 -23.20
C LEU A 200 14.66 -0.17 -23.55
N ARG A 201 13.89 -1.25 -23.37
CA ARG A 201 12.43 -1.21 -23.55
C ARG A 201 11.79 -0.12 -22.67
N ALA A 202 12.19 -0.07 -21.40
CA ALA A 202 11.68 0.92 -20.44
C ALA A 202 12.17 2.36 -20.73
N GLY A 203 13.18 2.54 -21.59
CA GLY A 203 13.74 3.85 -21.94
C GLY A 203 14.76 4.37 -20.94
N GLN A 204 15.30 3.49 -20.11
CA GLN A 204 16.26 3.81 -19.07
C GLN A 204 17.68 3.89 -19.65
N SER A 205 17.91 4.82 -20.58
CA SER A 205 19.15 4.91 -21.37
C SER A 205 20.41 4.95 -20.50
N GLY A 206 20.41 5.67 -19.39
CA GLY A 206 21.55 5.74 -18.47
C GLY A 206 21.91 4.37 -17.87
N PHE A 207 20.92 3.66 -17.32
CA PHE A 207 21.14 2.33 -16.76
C PHE A 207 21.49 1.29 -17.83
N ALA A 208 20.87 1.38 -19.02
CA ALA A 208 21.15 0.51 -20.14
C ALA A 208 22.61 0.63 -20.61
N ILE A 209 23.16 1.85 -20.70
CA ILE A 209 24.57 2.07 -21.08
C ILE A 209 25.51 1.41 -20.05
N THR A 210 25.26 1.59 -18.75
CA THR A 210 26.10 0.95 -17.71
C THR A 210 26.04 -0.57 -17.79
N THR A 211 24.85 -1.15 -18.00
CA THR A 211 24.71 -2.60 -18.18
C THR A 211 25.43 -3.09 -19.43
N ALA A 212 25.27 -2.40 -20.57
CA ALA A 212 25.95 -2.74 -21.82
C ALA A 212 27.48 -2.73 -21.67
N GLN A 213 28.04 -1.70 -21.03
CA GLN A 213 29.48 -1.60 -20.78
C GLN A 213 30.02 -2.79 -19.96
N SER A 214 29.26 -3.26 -18.97
CA SER A 214 29.64 -4.45 -18.17
C SER A 214 29.70 -5.74 -19.00
N MET A 215 29.09 -5.76 -20.18
CA MET A 215 29.08 -6.87 -21.12
C MET A 215 30.07 -6.68 -22.28
N GLY A 216 30.88 -5.61 -22.27
CA GLY A 216 31.76 -5.25 -23.40
C GLY A 216 31.02 -4.64 -24.59
N LEU A 217 29.75 -4.22 -24.42
CA LEU A 217 28.93 -3.59 -25.45
C LEU A 217 28.94 -2.06 -25.29
N ASN A 218 29.26 -1.34 -26.37
CA ASN A 218 29.29 0.13 -26.35
C ASN A 218 28.03 0.71 -26.98
N LEU A 219 27.14 1.26 -26.16
CA LEU A 219 25.99 2.04 -26.60
C LEU A 219 26.27 3.54 -26.46
N SER A 220 25.88 4.32 -27.46
CA SER A 220 26.03 5.76 -27.55
C SER A 220 24.79 6.46 -27.04
N LEU A 221 24.97 7.32 -26.03
CA LEU A 221 23.88 8.19 -25.54
C LEU A 221 23.37 9.13 -26.65
N ALA A 222 24.27 9.62 -27.51
CA ALA A 222 23.87 10.48 -28.63
C ALA A 222 22.95 9.74 -29.60
N GLN A 223 23.25 8.48 -29.91
CA GLN A 223 22.40 7.65 -30.77
C GLN A 223 21.06 7.32 -30.10
N LEU A 224 21.05 6.97 -28.80
CA LEU A 224 19.79 6.77 -28.07
C LEU A 224 18.93 8.03 -28.06
N ASN A 225 19.52 9.22 -27.91
CA ASN A 225 18.79 10.49 -27.97
C ASN A 225 18.24 10.78 -29.38
N GLN A 226 18.99 10.47 -30.43
CA GLN A 226 18.51 10.57 -31.81
C GLN A 226 17.32 9.63 -32.07
N ILE A 227 17.42 8.38 -31.62
CA ILE A 227 16.34 7.40 -31.72
C ILE A 227 15.13 7.86 -30.91
N GLN A 228 15.33 8.37 -29.69
CA GLN A 228 14.25 8.89 -28.85
C GLN A 228 13.48 10.04 -29.53
N ALA A 229 14.16 10.86 -30.34
CA ALA A 229 13.55 11.96 -31.07
C ALA A 229 12.77 11.52 -32.31
N ASN A 230 13.20 10.45 -33.00
CA ASN A 230 12.49 9.88 -34.15
C ASN A 230 12.57 8.35 -34.20
N PRO A 231 11.86 7.64 -33.31
CA PRO A 231 12.03 6.20 -33.16
C PRO A 231 11.46 5.44 -34.36
N LEU A 232 10.35 5.91 -34.94
CA LEU A 232 9.74 5.29 -36.12
C LEU A 232 10.65 5.42 -37.36
N GLY A 233 11.24 6.59 -37.57
CA GLY A 233 12.19 6.80 -38.67
C GLY A 233 13.42 5.90 -38.54
N TYR A 234 13.94 5.71 -37.32
CA TYR A 234 15.05 4.78 -37.09
C TYR A 234 14.66 3.33 -37.42
N LEU A 235 13.46 2.86 -37.03
CA LEU A 235 13.01 1.48 -37.33
C LEU A 235 13.03 1.13 -38.82
N TRP A 236 12.88 2.12 -39.72
CA TRP A 236 12.84 1.88 -41.16
C TRP A 236 14.23 1.68 -41.79
N SER A 237 15.28 2.20 -41.16
CA SER A 237 16.66 2.14 -41.65
C SER A 237 17.62 1.47 -40.67
N ALA A 238 17.10 0.85 -39.61
CA ALA A 238 17.90 0.23 -38.56
C ALA A 238 18.82 -0.86 -39.13
N ALA A 239 20.11 -0.73 -38.88
CA ALA A 239 21.07 -1.82 -39.05
C ALA A 239 20.71 -2.96 -38.09
N LYS A 240 21.09 -4.20 -38.46
CA LYS A 240 20.77 -5.43 -37.72
C LYS A 240 21.93 -6.43 -37.78
N ASN A 241 23.16 -5.93 -37.65
CA ASN A 241 24.35 -6.71 -37.93
C ASN A 241 25.00 -7.30 -36.66
N ASN A 242 24.73 -6.71 -35.49
CA ASN A 242 25.41 -7.03 -34.24
C ASN A 242 24.52 -6.73 -33.01
N ASP A 243 25.02 -7.05 -31.82
CA ASP A 243 24.27 -6.89 -30.57
C ASP A 243 23.95 -5.43 -30.22
N ALA A 244 24.78 -4.47 -30.64
CA ALA A 244 24.50 -3.05 -30.42
C ALA A 244 23.32 -2.60 -31.29
N ASP A 245 23.29 -3.04 -32.54
CA ASP A 245 22.19 -2.79 -33.47
C ASP A 245 20.86 -3.36 -32.92
N TYR A 246 20.86 -4.58 -32.40
CA TYR A 246 19.68 -5.18 -31.78
C TYR A 246 19.22 -4.41 -30.53
N ALA A 247 20.16 -3.93 -29.70
CA ALA A 247 19.85 -3.10 -28.55
C ALA A 247 19.15 -1.78 -28.94
N TYR A 248 19.66 -1.09 -29.96
CA TYR A 248 19.01 0.12 -30.49
C TYR A 248 17.64 -0.17 -31.09
N LEU A 249 17.48 -1.30 -31.78
CA LEU A 249 16.21 -1.73 -32.34
C LEU A 249 15.15 -1.97 -31.26
N ILE A 250 15.50 -2.64 -30.16
CA ILE A 250 14.63 -2.85 -28.99
C ILE A 250 14.23 -1.51 -28.36
N PHE A 251 15.20 -0.61 -28.17
CA PHE A 251 14.93 0.73 -27.65
C PHE A 251 13.95 1.48 -28.55
N ALA A 252 14.24 1.57 -29.86
CA ALA A 252 13.40 2.24 -30.84
C ALA A 252 11.97 1.70 -30.83
N LEU A 253 11.80 0.37 -30.89
CA LEU A 253 10.48 -0.26 -30.88
C LEU A 253 9.72 0.01 -29.58
N GLY A 254 10.41 -0.01 -28.43
CA GLY A 254 9.81 0.36 -27.15
C GLY A 254 9.31 1.80 -27.13
N ARG A 255 10.07 2.74 -27.70
CA ARG A 255 9.64 4.16 -27.83
C ARG A 255 8.47 4.31 -28.79
N VAL A 256 8.45 3.60 -29.92
CA VAL A 256 7.28 3.60 -30.82
C VAL A 256 6.08 3.02 -30.10
N ALA A 257 6.20 1.89 -29.42
CA ALA A 257 5.06 1.26 -28.72
C ALA A 257 4.47 2.14 -27.62
N ASP A 258 5.31 2.88 -26.89
CA ASP A 258 4.87 3.79 -25.83
C ASP A 258 4.13 5.01 -26.39
N SER A 259 4.62 5.55 -27.51
CA SER A 259 4.03 6.72 -28.18
C SER A 259 2.80 6.38 -29.04
N ASP A 260 2.85 5.28 -29.79
CA ASP A 260 1.81 4.78 -30.68
C ASP A 260 1.91 3.25 -30.86
N LEU A 261 1.11 2.53 -30.06
CA LEU A 261 1.05 1.07 -30.09
C LEU A 261 0.61 0.52 -31.46
N THR A 262 -0.26 1.22 -32.18
CA THR A 262 -0.76 0.79 -33.49
C THR A 262 0.37 0.79 -34.50
N ASN A 263 1.16 1.86 -34.54
CA ASN A 263 2.33 1.95 -35.40
C ASN A 263 3.41 0.94 -35.01
N ALA A 264 3.62 0.67 -33.72
CA ALA A 264 4.56 -0.37 -33.28
C ALA A 264 4.15 -1.76 -33.76
N LEU A 265 2.87 -2.13 -33.60
CA LEU A 265 2.33 -3.40 -34.10
C LEU A 265 2.45 -3.51 -35.63
N ALA A 266 2.14 -2.44 -36.36
CA ALA A 266 2.23 -2.42 -37.83
C ALA A 266 3.67 -2.55 -38.34
N ASN A 267 4.67 -2.03 -37.62
CA ASN A 267 6.07 -2.09 -38.01
C ASN A 267 6.83 -3.28 -37.39
N LEU A 268 6.19 -4.06 -36.52
CA LEU A 268 6.81 -5.20 -35.85
C LEU A 268 7.35 -6.25 -36.84
N PRO A 269 6.63 -6.71 -37.89
CA PRO A 269 7.18 -7.65 -38.86
C PRO A 269 8.49 -7.19 -39.50
N ARG A 270 8.61 -5.90 -39.79
CA ARG A 270 9.85 -5.30 -40.30
C ARG A 270 10.97 -5.34 -39.26
N ALA A 271 10.68 -5.03 -38.00
CA ALA A 271 11.68 -5.10 -36.94
C ALA A 271 12.23 -6.53 -36.76
N LEU A 272 11.37 -7.55 -36.91
CA LEU A 272 11.73 -8.96 -36.74
C LEU A 272 12.62 -9.51 -37.87
N GLN A 273 12.45 -9.01 -39.09
CA GLN A 273 13.18 -9.51 -40.26
C GLN A 273 14.70 -9.44 -40.03
N ASP A 274 15.43 -10.49 -40.45
CA ASP A 274 16.90 -10.56 -40.37
C ASP A 274 17.46 -10.42 -38.93
N THR A 275 16.68 -10.78 -37.91
CA THR A 275 17.14 -10.81 -36.51
C THR A 275 17.17 -12.24 -35.96
N PRO A 276 18.08 -12.57 -35.01
CA PRO A 276 18.10 -13.87 -34.33
C PRO A 276 16.82 -14.16 -33.56
N GLN A 277 16.50 -15.45 -33.34
CA GLN A 277 15.26 -15.88 -32.68
C GLN A 277 15.05 -15.23 -31.29
N ALA A 278 16.11 -15.14 -30.48
CA ALA A 278 16.01 -14.50 -29.16
C ALA A 278 15.65 -13.01 -29.25
N VAL A 279 16.18 -12.31 -30.26
CA VAL A 279 15.86 -10.89 -30.53
C VAL A 279 14.41 -10.78 -31.01
N GLN A 280 13.96 -11.67 -31.90
CA GLN A 280 12.57 -11.70 -32.36
C GLN A 280 11.59 -11.85 -31.19
N GLN A 281 11.84 -12.85 -30.32
CA GLN A 281 11.03 -13.07 -29.12
C GLN A 281 11.00 -11.83 -28.22
N TYR A 282 12.13 -11.13 -28.08
CA TYR A 282 12.17 -9.94 -27.24
C TYR A 282 11.55 -8.69 -27.88
N LEU A 283 11.57 -8.55 -29.20
CA LEU A 283 10.82 -7.50 -29.91
C LEU A 283 9.32 -7.71 -29.75
N TYR A 284 8.85 -8.95 -29.84
CA TYR A 284 7.48 -9.32 -29.45
C TYR A 284 7.20 -8.98 -27.98
N ARG A 285 8.11 -9.33 -27.04
CA ARG A 285 8.00 -8.98 -25.61
C ARG A 285 7.88 -7.48 -25.39
N THR A 286 8.64 -6.70 -26.15
CA THR A 286 8.69 -5.24 -26.06
C THR A 286 7.31 -4.65 -26.36
N VAL A 287 6.68 -5.04 -27.47
CA VAL A 287 5.33 -4.58 -27.82
C VAL A 287 4.28 -5.13 -26.85
N GLY A 288 4.37 -6.41 -26.48
CA GLY A 288 3.47 -7.03 -25.51
C GLY A 288 3.46 -6.30 -24.17
N TYR A 289 4.63 -6.07 -23.58
CA TYR A 289 4.74 -5.41 -22.28
C TYR A 289 4.31 -3.94 -22.32
N VAL A 290 4.78 -3.18 -23.32
CA VAL A 290 4.43 -1.76 -23.42
C VAL A 290 2.93 -1.61 -23.69
N GLY A 291 2.36 -2.39 -24.61
CA GLY A 291 0.91 -2.40 -24.85
C GLY A 291 0.11 -2.82 -23.60
N GLY A 292 0.58 -3.83 -22.88
CA GLY A 292 -0.08 -4.35 -21.68
C GLY A 292 -0.04 -3.42 -20.47
N THR A 293 0.95 -2.51 -20.41
CA THR A 293 1.08 -1.51 -19.34
C THR A 293 0.48 -0.15 -19.71
N THR A 294 0.27 0.12 -21.00
CA THR A 294 -0.31 1.38 -21.51
C THR A 294 -1.79 1.28 -21.85
N VAL A 295 -2.53 0.31 -21.28
CA VAL A 295 -3.98 0.11 -21.47
C VAL A 295 -4.79 1.39 -21.18
N MET A 296 -4.34 2.22 -20.22
CA MET A 296 -4.97 3.51 -19.93
C MET A 296 -4.96 4.47 -21.12
N LYS A 297 -3.94 4.39 -21.98
CA LYS A 297 -3.81 5.18 -23.21
C LYS A 297 -4.48 4.47 -24.38
N ASN A 298 -4.11 3.21 -24.60
CA ASN A 298 -4.39 2.47 -25.84
C ASN A 298 -5.63 1.56 -25.78
N GLY A 299 -6.22 1.38 -24.60
CA GLY A 299 -7.27 0.37 -24.38
C GLY A 299 -6.71 -1.04 -24.33
N PHE A 300 -7.59 -2.03 -24.12
CA PHE A 300 -7.22 -3.43 -24.22
C PHE A 300 -7.17 -3.84 -25.69
N ASN A 301 -6.13 -4.57 -26.07
CA ASN A 301 -5.89 -4.98 -27.45
C ASN A 301 -5.43 -6.45 -27.47
N ARG A 302 -6.04 -7.29 -28.33
CA ARG A 302 -5.78 -8.74 -28.35
C ARG A 302 -4.44 -9.06 -29.01
N GLU A 303 -3.98 -8.24 -29.95
CA GLU A 303 -2.69 -8.36 -30.61
C GLU A 303 -1.52 -8.19 -29.61
N VAL A 304 -1.70 -7.43 -28.55
CA VAL A 304 -0.75 -7.36 -27.41
C VAL A 304 -0.55 -8.72 -26.76
N LEU A 305 -1.64 -9.47 -26.54
CA LEU A 305 -1.55 -10.84 -26.00
C LEU A 305 -0.87 -11.78 -27.00
N THR A 306 -1.21 -11.67 -28.29
CA THR A 306 -0.56 -12.43 -29.35
C THR A 306 0.95 -12.18 -29.37
N ALA A 307 1.38 -10.92 -29.19
CA ALA A 307 2.80 -10.58 -29.09
C ALA A 307 3.45 -11.25 -27.87
N PHE A 308 2.80 -11.29 -26.70
CA PHE A 308 3.32 -12.06 -25.59
C PHE A 308 3.44 -13.56 -25.87
N ASP A 309 2.44 -14.17 -26.52
CA ASP A 309 2.49 -15.58 -26.90
C ASP A 309 3.68 -15.88 -27.81
N GLN A 310 3.97 -15.01 -28.78
CA GLN A 310 5.14 -15.13 -29.68
C GLN A 310 6.48 -14.84 -28.97
N SER A 311 6.46 -14.11 -27.86
CA SER A 311 7.65 -13.85 -27.04
C SER A 311 8.03 -15.02 -26.13
N TYR A 312 7.18 -16.06 -26.04
CA TYR A 312 7.44 -17.21 -25.18
C TYR A 312 8.67 -17.99 -25.66
N GLY A 313 9.46 -18.49 -24.69
CA GLY A 313 10.75 -19.17 -24.94
C GLY A 313 11.97 -18.29 -24.68
N TYR A 314 11.82 -16.96 -24.59
CA TYR A 314 12.82 -16.09 -23.97
C TYR A 314 12.45 -15.84 -22.49
N PRO A 315 13.42 -15.82 -21.55
CA PRO A 315 13.14 -15.59 -20.12
C PRO A 315 12.27 -14.36 -19.86
N PHE A 316 11.34 -14.49 -18.91
CA PHE A 316 10.51 -13.38 -18.44
C PHE A 316 11.08 -12.82 -17.15
N SER A 317 11.00 -11.50 -16.98
CA SER A 317 11.12 -10.92 -15.65
C SER A 317 9.79 -11.13 -14.88
N PRO A 318 9.79 -11.05 -13.55
CA PRO A 318 8.56 -11.14 -12.76
C PRO A 318 7.49 -10.12 -13.19
N GLU A 319 7.92 -8.91 -13.57
CA GLU A 319 7.03 -7.86 -14.10
C GLU A 319 6.41 -8.28 -15.44
N GLU A 320 7.20 -8.82 -16.35
CA GLU A 320 6.74 -9.25 -17.66
C GLU A 320 5.75 -10.40 -17.59
N ALA A 321 6.06 -11.40 -16.74
CA ALA A 321 5.19 -12.54 -16.51
C ALA A 321 3.85 -12.12 -15.93
N GLU A 322 3.81 -11.18 -14.97
CA GLU A 322 2.56 -10.63 -14.45
C GLU A 322 1.74 -9.93 -15.54
N ILE A 323 2.35 -9.06 -16.36
CA ILE A 323 1.60 -8.37 -17.41
C ILE A 323 1.06 -9.36 -18.44
N TYR A 324 1.84 -10.37 -18.83
CA TYR A 324 1.39 -11.44 -19.71
C TYR A 324 0.19 -12.20 -19.11
N ALA A 325 0.26 -12.55 -17.82
CA ALA A 325 -0.83 -13.23 -17.13
C ALA A 325 -2.10 -12.36 -17.10
N ARG A 326 -1.99 -11.06 -16.80
CA ARG A 326 -3.14 -10.14 -16.77
C ARG A 326 -3.79 -9.96 -18.14
N GLN A 327 -3.01 -9.86 -19.22
CA GLN A 327 -3.57 -9.82 -20.58
C GLN A 327 -4.27 -11.15 -20.90
N SER A 328 -3.69 -12.28 -20.51
CA SER A 328 -4.30 -13.59 -20.69
C SER A 328 -5.63 -13.72 -19.95
N ILE A 329 -5.68 -13.24 -18.70
CA ILE A 329 -6.89 -13.19 -17.86
C ILE A 329 -7.96 -12.30 -18.49
N ARG A 330 -7.59 -11.10 -18.95
CA ARG A 330 -8.52 -10.17 -19.59
C ARG A 330 -9.29 -10.81 -20.74
N PHE A 331 -8.59 -11.58 -21.57
CA PHE A 331 -9.15 -12.16 -22.78
C PHE A 331 -9.55 -13.64 -22.66
N GLY A 332 -9.54 -14.20 -21.45
CA GLY A 332 -9.92 -15.61 -21.22
C GLY A 332 -9.04 -16.62 -21.94
N SER A 333 -7.77 -16.27 -22.18
CA SER A 333 -6.81 -17.15 -22.87
C SER A 333 -6.11 -18.05 -21.87
N TRP A 334 -6.78 -19.14 -21.48
CA TRP A 334 -6.35 -19.99 -20.37
C TRP A 334 -5.00 -20.68 -20.60
N GLU A 335 -4.69 -21.12 -21.82
CA GLU A 335 -3.37 -21.70 -22.12
C GLU A 335 -2.24 -20.65 -22.07
N SER A 336 -2.51 -19.42 -22.54
CA SER A 336 -1.58 -18.31 -22.41
C SER A 336 -1.35 -17.93 -20.95
N LEU A 337 -2.39 -18.00 -20.12
CA LEU A 337 -2.30 -17.75 -18.69
C LEU A 337 -1.42 -18.79 -17.98
N ILE A 338 -1.55 -20.07 -18.33
CA ILE A 338 -0.71 -21.13 -17.76
C ILE A 338 0.76 -20.89 -18.14
N ARG A 339 1.05 -20.58 -19.41
CA ARG A 339 2.41 -20.21 -19.85
C ARG A 339 2.95 -18.98 -19.11
N ALA A 340 2.12 -17.97 -18.88
CA ALA A 340 2.52 -16.77 -18.16
C ALA A 340 2.88 -17.09 -16.70
N ILE A 341 2.08 -17.90 -16.02
CA ILE A 341 2.32 -18.34 -14.63
C ILE A 341 3.55 -19.25 -14.55
N ASP A 342 3.77 -20.11 -15.53
CA ASP A 342 4.97 -20.93 -15.61
C ASP A 342 6.26 -20.12 -15.83
N ALA A 343 6.14 -18.92 -16.41
CA ALA A 343 7.25 -18.01 -16.61
C ALA A 343 7.53 -17.09 -15.41
N MET A 344 6.71 -17.13 -14.36
CA MET A 344 6.91 -16.37 -13.13
C MET A 344 8.09 -16.92 -12.32
N SER A 345 8.66 -16.09 -11.43
CA SER A 345 9.63 -16.59 -10.45
C SER A 345 8.96 -17.61 -9.51
N VAL A 346 9.76 -18.47 -8.87
CA VAL A 346 9.25 -19.50 -7.96
C VAL A 346 8.39 -18.86 -6.87
N THR A 347 8.85 -17.75 -6.29
CA THR A 347 8.12 -17.00 -5.25
C THR A 347 6.79 -16.47 -5.78
N GLN A 348 6.83 -15.80 -6.93
CA GLN A 348 5.63 -15.21 -7.54
C GLN A 348 4.61 -16.30 -7.89
N LYS A 349 5.01 -17.41 -8.52
CA LYS A 349 4.11 -18.52 -8.88
C LYS A 349 3.37 -19.10 -7.66
N GLN A 350 3.97 -19.09 -6.47
CA GLN A 350 3.38 -19.65 -5.25
C GLN A 350 2.41 -18.69 -4.55
N GLU A 351 2.31 -17.43 -4.95
CA GLU A 351 1.34 -16.50 -4.37
C GLU A 351 -0.09 -17.02 -4.58
N ASP A 352 -0.95 -16.89 -3.56
CA ASP A 352 -2.33 -17.39 -3.58
C ASP A 352 -3.15 -16.85 -4.76
N ARG A 353 -2.89 -15.59 -5.17
CA ARG A 353 -3.44 -14.98 -6.39
C ARG A 353 -3.15 -15.81 -7.63
N TRP A 354 -1.91 -16.21 -7.84
CA TRP A 354 -1.50 -16.93 -9.04
C TRP A 354 -1.86 -18.41 -8.96
N GLN A 355 -1.89 -18.99 -7.77
CA GLN A 355 -2.47 -20.32 -7.55
C GLN A 355 -3.96 -20.34 -7.93
N TYR A 356 -4.73 -19.32 -7.53
CA TYR A 356 -6.13 -19.18 -7.92
C TYR A 356 -6.30 -19.09 -9.44
N TRP A 357 -5.51 -18.24 -10.10
CA TRP A 357 -5.57 -18.07 -11.55
C TRP A 357 -5.08 -19.31 -12.32
N LEU A 358 -4.10 -20.04 -11.79
CA LEU A 358 -3.67 -21.32 -12.32
C LEU A 358 -4.80 -22.37 -12.24
N ALA A 359 -5.51 -22.43 -11.11
CA ALA A 359 -6.68 -23.28 -10.96
C ALA A 359 -7.80 -22.87 -11.93
N ARG A 360 -8.08 -21.57 -12.06
CA ARG A 360 -9.06 -21.00 -13.00
C ARG A 360 -8.73 -21.29 -14.45
N ALA A 361 -7.44 -21.32 -14.83
CA ALA A 361 -7.05 -21.72 -16.18
C ALA A 361 -7.16 -23.24 -16.37
N SER A 362 -6.71 -24.00 -15.38
CA SER A 362 -6.66 -25.47 -15.44
C SER A 362 -8.06 -26.10 -15.47
N GLU A 363 -9.06 -25.52 -14.80
CA GLU A 363 -10.44 -26.00 -14.84
C GLU A 363 -11.08 -25.90 -16.24
N GLN A 364 -10.53 -25.05 -17.11
CA GLN A 364 -11.02 -24.80 -18.47
C GLN A 364 -10.47 -25.80 -19.49
N ARG A 365 -9.43 -26.57 -19.11
CA ARG A 365 -8.93 -27.67 -19.93
C ARG A 365 -9.93 -28.82 -19.97
N ALA A 366 -9.93 -29.56 -21.07
CA ALA A 366 -10.87 -30.68 -21.25
C ALA A 366 -10.50 -31.91 -20.41
N ASP A 367 -9.21 -32.10 -20.09
CA ASP A 367 -8.71 -33.31 -19.44
C ASP A 367 -9.03 -33.38 -17.93
N ALA A 368 -9.26 -34.61 -17.45
CA ALA A 368 -9.67 -34.85 -16.07
C ALA A 368 -8.57 -34.49 -15.05
N ALA A 369 -7.30 -34.65 -15.42
CA ALA A 369 -6.18 -34.39 -14.53
C ALA A 369 -6.06 -32.90 -14.19
N SER A 370 -6.16 -32.01 -15.18
CA SER A 370 -6.16 -30.56 -15.00
C SER A 370 -7.34 -30.10 -14.14
N LYS A 371 -8.54 -30.65 -14.37
CA LYS A 371 -9.72 -30.36 -13.54
C LYS A 371 -9.54 -30.81 -12.09
N GLN A 372 -8.95 -31.99 -11.88
CA GLN A 372 -8.63 -32.49 -10.54
C GLN A 372 -7.58 -31.61 -9.84
N ALA A 373 -6.54 -31.19 -10.55
CA ALA A 373 -5.52 -30.28 -10.03
C ALA A 373 -6.14 -28.92 -9.63
N ALA A 374 -7.00 -28.34 -10.47
CA ALA A 374 -7.74 -27.11 -10.16
C ALA A 374 -8.56 -27.25 -8.86
N GLN A 375 -9.29 -28.35 -8.72
CA GLN A 375 -10.08 -28.64 -7.50
C GLN A 375 -9.21 -28.77 -6.24
N GLN A 376 -8.01 -29.36 -6.35
CA GLN A 376 -7.07 -29.45 -5.22
C GLN A 376 -6.55 -28.07 -4.81
N ILE A 377 -6.18 -27.24 -5.79
CA ILE A 377 -5.72 -25.87 -5.53
C ILE A 377 -6.84 -25.05 -4.88
N TYR A 378 -8.07 -25.11 -5.39
CA TYR A 378 -9.20 -24.42 -4.78
C TYR A 378 -9.44 -24.87 -3.34
N ARG A 379 -9.34 -26.17 -3.02
CA ARG A 379 -9.49 -26.65 -1.64
C ARG A 379 -8.42 -26.10 -0.71
N LYS A 380 -7.16 -26.07 -1.17
CA LYS A 380 -6.05 -25.50 -0.39
C LYS A 380 -6.31 -24.01 -0.10
N LEU A 381 -6.65 -23.23 -1.13
CA LEU A 381 -6.94 -21.81 -1.01
C LEU A 381 -8.17 -21.54 -0.13
N ALA A 382 -9.25 -22.30 -0.31
CA ALA A 382 -10.46 -22.17 0.49
C ALA A 382 -10.24 -22.48 1.98
N GLN A 383 -9.19 -23.25 2.35
CA GLN A 383 -8.82 -23.53 3.73
C GLN A 383 -7.80 -22.53 4.30
N ALA A 384 -7.02 -21.86 3.44
CA ALA A 384 -5.94 -20.97 3.85
C ALA A 384 -6.43 -19.63 4.44
N GLY A 385 -7.60 -19.15 4.03
CA GLY A 385 -8.14 -17.89 4.57
C GLY A 385 -9.47 -17.45 3.95
N ASP A 386 -9.66 -16.14 3.99
CA ASP A 386 -10.89 -15.44 3.62
C ASP A 386 -10.64 -14.11 2.87
N ASP A 387 -9.49 -14.01 2.21
CA ASP A 387 -9.18 -12.92 1.29
C ASP A 387 -9.94 -13.05 -0.04
N TYR A 388 -9.73 -12.12 -0.97
CA TYR A 388 -10.40 -12.09 -2.26
C TYR A 388 -10.31 -13.41 -3.04
N HIS A 389 -9.13 -14.01 -3.17
CA HIS A 389 -8.95 -15.24 -3.96
C HIS A 389 -9.35 -16.49 -3.16
N HIS A 390 -9.19 -16.47 -1.84
CA HIS A 390 -9.69 -17.53 -0.96
C HIS A 390 -11.21 -17.61 -0.97
N LEU A 391 -11.92 -16.47 -0.93
CA LEU A 391 -13.38 -16.41 -1.06
C LEU A 391 -13.86 -16.87 -2.44
N LEU A 392 -13.18 -16.46 -3.51
CA LEU A 392 -13.47 -16.94 -4.86
C LEU A 392 -13.25 -18.46 -4.98
N ALA A 393 -12.19 -19.00 -4.37
CA ALA A 393 -11.96 -20.44 -4.32
C ALA A 393 -13.07 -21.19 -3.56
N LYS A 394 -13.58 -20.64 -2.46
CA LYS A 394 -14.76 -21.19 -1.76
C LYS A 394 -15.98 -21.22 -2.68
N ASP A 395 -16.27 -20.12 -3.37
CA ASP A 395 -17.38 -20.04 -4.32
C ASP A 395 -17.26 -21.07 -5.45
N ARG A 396 -16.05 -21.28 -5.99
CA ARG A 396 -15.74 -22.31 -7.02
C ARG A 396 -15.99 -23.74 -6.53
N LEU A 397 -15.89 -23.98 -5.22
CA LEU A 397 -16.22 -25.25 -4.58
C LEU A 397 -17.69 -25.37 -4.18
N GLY A 398 -18.53 -24.36 -4.50
CA GLY A 398 -19.92 -24.28 -4.06
C GLY A 398 -20.07 -23.98 -2.56
N GLN A 399 -19.00 -23.52 -1.91
CA GLN A 399 -18.98 -23.20 -0.48
C GLN A 399 -19.24 -21.70 -0.30
N ARG A 400 -20.36 -21.36 0.34
CA ARG A 400 -20.64 -19.96 0.71
C ARG A 400 -19.82 -19.57 1.94
N TYR A 401 -19.30 -18.35 1.94
CA TYR A 401 -18.66 -17.77 3.11
C TYR A 401 -19.67 -17.56 4.22
N HIS A 402 -19.48 -18.26 5.32
CA HIS A 402 -20.33 -18.19 6.49
C HIS A 402 -19.57 -18.68 7.71
N HIS A 403 -19.68 -17.96 8.81
CA HIS A 403 -19.24 -18.41 10.13
C HIS A 403 -20.20 -17.83 11.18
N GLN A 404 -20.26 -18.49 12.33
CA GLN A 404 -20.80 -17.82 13.51
C GLN A 404 -19.86 -16.66 13.87
N PRO A 405 -20.37 -15.48 14.25
CA PRO A 405 -19.52 -14.38 14.65
C PRO A 405 -18.55 -14.80 15.75
N PHE A 406 -17.25 -14.66 15.50
CA PHE A 406 -16.23 -14.89 16.50
C PHE A 406 -16.37 -13.82 17.58
N ASN A 407 -16.40 -14.23 18.85
CA ASN A 407 -16.66 -13.33 19.96
C ASN A 407 -15.77 -13.61 21.17
N GLU A 408 -14.55 -14.08 20.94
CA GLU A 408 -13.61 -14.33 22.02
C GLU A 408 -13.23 -13.04 22.73
N GLN A 409 -13.27 -13.06 24.05
CA GLN A 409 -12.90 -11.93 24.88
C GLN A 409 -11.50 -12.12 25.45
N PRO A 410 -10.71 -11.04 25.60
CA PRO A 410 -9.47 -11.10 26.36
C PRO A 410 -9.77 -11.40 27.83
N SER A 411 -8.89 -12.17 28.47
CA SER A 411 -8.99 -12.46 29.89
C SER A 411 -8.59 -11.26 30.76
N ALA A 412 -8.88 -11.31 32.07
CA ALA A 412 -8.36 -10.33 33.02
C ALA A 412 -6.82 -10.31 33.05
N GLN A 413 -6.19 -11.47 32.89
CA GLN A 413 -4.74 -11.58 32.80
C GLN A 413 -4.19 -10.94 31.53
N ASP A 414 -4.85 -11.12 30.38
CA ASP A 414 -4.48 -10.43 29.13
C ASP A 414 -4.53 -8.90 29.30
N THR A 415 -5.56 -8.40 29.98
CA THR A 415 -5.71 -6.97 30.28
C THR A 415 -4.61 -6.46 31.22
N GLN A 416 -4.24 -7.24 32.24
CA GLN A 416 -3.13 -6.91 33.12
C GLN A 416 -1.79 -6.87 32.35
N ARG A 417 -1.54 -7.85 31.49
CA ARG A 417 -0.33 -7.90 30.64
C ARG A 417 -0.28 -6.70 29.69
N LEU A 418 -1.41 -6.30 29.10
CA LEU A 418 -1.51 -5.08 28.29
C LEU A 418 -1.09 -3.84 29.09
N ASN A 419 -1.60 -3.69 30.32
CA ASN A 419 -1.29 -2.55 31.17
C ASN A 419 0.19 -2.52 31.62
N GLN A 420 0.87 -3.66 31.62
CA GLN A 420 2.29 -3.77 31.98
C GLN A 420 3.23 -3.69 30.77
N ASN A 421 2.73 -3.98 29.57
CA ASN A 421 3.55 -3.97 28.34
C ASN A 421 3.96 -2.54 27.97
N ILE A 422 5.27 -2.28 28.01
CA ILE A 422 5.83 -0.93 27.80
C ILE A 422 5.48 -0.34 26.42
N HIS A 423 5.35 -1.15 25.39
CA HIS A 423 5.15 -0.69 24.02
C HIS A 423 3.71 -0.29 23.76
N PHE A 424 2.75 -1.07 24.27
CA PHE A 424 1.35 -0.65 24.28
C PHE A 424 1.15 0.59 25.14
N ARG A 425 1.80 0.67 26.32
CA ARG A 425 1.78 1.89 27.14
C ARG A 425 2.27 3.11 26.36
N ARG A 426 3.42 3.03 25.67
CA ARG A 426 3.92 4.10 24.79
C ARG A 426 2.89 4.51 23.74
N ALA A 427 2.32 3.55 23.01
CA ALA A 427 1.34 3.83 21.98
C ALA A 427 0.08 4.53 22.53
N PHE A 428 -0.45 4.07 23.67
CA PHE A 428 -1.59 4.70 24.32
C PHE A 428 -1.26 6.07 24.88
N THR A 429 -0.12 6.26 25.54
CA THR A 429 0.32 7.57 26.05
C THR A 429 0.47 8.57 24.90
N LEU A 430 1.15 8.20 23.81
CA LEU A 430 1.27 9.06 22.62
C LEU A 430 -0.11 9.44 22.04
N ARG A 431 -1.06 8.51 22.05
CA ARG A 431 -2.43 8.75 21.60
C ARG A 431 -3.18 9.72 22.52
N GLU A 432 -3.04 9.55 23.83
CA GLU A 432 -3.68 10.38 24.87
C GLU A 432 -3.18 11.84 24.81
N ILE A 433 -1.89 12.05 24.53
CA ILE A 433 -1.29 13.40 24.40
C ILE A 433 -1.42 14.02 23.00
N ASN A 434 -2.14 13.36 22.08
CA ASN A 434 -2.28 13.77 20.68
C ASN A 434 -0.94 14.01 19.97
N ALA A 435 0.06 13.14 20.20
CA ALA A 435 1.32 13.16 19.47
C ALA A 435 1.09 12.95 17.96
N PRO A 436 2.07 13.28 17.09
CA PRO A 436 1.94 12.99 15.67
C PRO A 436 1.70 11.51 15.38
N ALA A 437 0.81 11.22 14.42
CA ALA A 437 0.41 9.86 14.07
C ALA A 437 1.58 8.96 13.63
N THR A 438 2.67 9.53 13.13
CA THR A 438 3.90 8.82 12.76
C THR A 438 4.54 8.09 13.96
N TYR A 439 4.53 8.71 15.14
CA TYR A 439 5.05 8.10 16.37
C TYR A 439 4.03 7.14 16.98
N ILE A 440 2.77 7.57 17.09
CA ILE A 440 1.68 6.73 17.65
C ILE A 440 1.59 5.40 16.89
N ASN A 441 1.48 5.47 15.56
CA ASN A 441 1.30 4.27 14.73
C ASN A 441 2.54 3.38 14.74
N ARG A 442 3.74 3.94 14.86
CA ARG A 442 4.97 3.15 14.89
C ARG A 442 5.07 2.33 16.18
N GLU A 443 4.80 2.93 17.35
CA GLU A 443 4.74 2.18 18.61
C GLU A 443 3.63 1.13 18.61
N TRP A 444 2.44 1.50 18.14
CA TRP A 444 1.31 0.57 18.04
C TRP A 444 1.64 -0.63 17.15
N ASN A 445 2.09 -0.37 15.92
CA ASN A 445 2.38 -1.41 14.96
C ASN A 445 3.50 -2.34 15.45
N TRP A 446 4.53 -1.76 16.08
CA TRP A 446 5.61 -2.54 16.68
C TRP A 446 5.07 -3.44 17.81
N ALA A 447 4.24 -2.91 18.72
CA ALA A 447 3.72 -3.65 19.86
C ALA A 447 2.86 -4.85 19.43
N VAL A 448 1.96 -4.61 18.48
CA VAL A 448 1.12 -5.65 17.89
C VAL A 448 1.97 -6.67 17.13
N ARG A 449 2.98 -6.24 16.36
CA ARG A 449 3.88 -7.16 15.66
C ARG A 449 4.62 -8.07 16.64
N GLN A 450 5.13 -7.55 17.75
CA GLN A 450 5.81 -8.41 18.72
C GLN A 450 4.86 -9.43 19.36
N ALA A 451 3.66 -9.00 19.75
CA ALA A 451 2.66 -9.93 20.26
C ALA A 451 2.30 -11.01 19.22
N TYR A 452 2.21 -10.64 17.94
CA TYR A 452 1.98 -11.58 16.84
C TYR A 452 3.12 -12.58 16.68
N LEU A 453 4.38 -12.11 16.68
CA LEU A 453 5.56 -12.98 16.59
C LEU A 453 5.67 -13.94 17.79
N GLN A 454 5.13 -13.54 18.94
CA GLN A 454 5.02 -14.37 20.15
C GLN A 454 3.76 -15.24 20.16
N GLN A 455 2.94 -15.22 19.11
CA GLN A 455 1.66 -15.94 18.99
C GLN A 455 0.68 -15.63 20.14
N ASP A 456 0.72 -14.39 20.64
CA ASP A 456 -0.04 -13.95 21.81
C ASP A 456 -1.33 -13.23 21.41
N ASP A 457 -2.29 -14.01 20.87
CA ASP A 457 -3.58 -13.48 20.47
C ASP A 457 -4.35 -12.84 21.64
N GLY A 458 -4.14 -13.31 22.88
CA GLY A 458 -4.78 -12.75 24.07
C GLY A 458 -4.39 -11.29 24.31
N LEU A 459 -3.10 -10.98 24.22
CA LEU A 459 -2.60 -9.61 24.33
C LEU A 459 -3.06 -8.74 23.15
N ILE A 460 -3.05 -9.28 21.92
CA ILE A 460 -3.55 -8.60 20.73
C ILE A 460 -5.04 -8.25 20.89
N LEU A 461 -5.88 -9.20 21.34
CA LEU A 461 -7.31 -8.97 21.58
C LEU A 461 -7.54 -7.95 22.70
N ALA A 462 -6.74 -7.98 23.77
CA ALA A 462 -6.82 -6.96 24.82
C ALA A 462 -6.52 -5.56 24.27
N ALA A 463 -5.48 -5.42 23.45
CA ALA A 463 -5.14 -4.16 22.79
C ALA A 463 -6.26 -3.71 21.83
N ALA A 464 -6.75 -4.62 20.99
CA ALA A 464 -7.82 -4.35 20.03
C ALA A 464 -9.11 -3.91 20.73
N LYS A 465 -9.48 -4.58 21.82
CA LYS A 465 -10.62 -4.22 22.67
C LYS A 465 -10.47 -2.80 23.23
N ARG A 466 -9.34 -2.48 23.88
CA ARG A 466 -9.11 -1.14 24.46
C ARG A 466 -9.15 -0.05 23.38
N ALA A 467 -8.51 -0.28 22.23
CA ALA A 467 -8.58 0.66 21.11
C ALA A 467 -10.02 0.84 20.59
N HIS A 468 -10.77 -0.25 20.44
CA HIS A 468 -12.18 -0.20 20.02
C HIS A 468 -13.04 0.59 21.01
N ASP A 469 -12.92 0.32 22.31
CA ASP A 469 -13.69 0.99 23.37
C ASP A 469 -13.41 2.50 23.44
N MET A 470 -12.20 2.93 23.04
CA MET A 470 -11.81 4.33 22.91
C MET A 470 -12.25 4.99 21.58
N GLY A 471 -12.91 4.25 20.69
CA GLY A 471 -13.26 4.72 19.34
C GLY A 471 -12.07 4.81 18.38
N TRP A 472 -10.93 4.18 18.71
CA TRP A 472 -9.73 4.13 17.88
C TRP A 472 -9.78 2.94 16.91
N TYR A 473 -10.82 2.94 16.06
CA TYR A 473 -11.22 1.78 15.25
C TYR A 473 -10.15 1.29 14.28
N ASP A 474 -9.38 2.19 13.66
CA ASP A 474 -8.36 1.80 12.69
C ASP A 474 -7.24 0.96 13.33
N ARG A 475 -6.87 1.29 14.56
CA ARG A 475 -5.92 0.51 15.36
C ARG A 475 -6.51 -0.76 15.93
N ALA A 476 -7.77 -0.73 16.36
CA ALA A 476 -8.48 -1.91 16.80
C ALA A 476 -8.52 -2.98 15.70
N ILE A 477 -8.90 -2.58 14.48
CA ILE A 477 -8.91 -3.45 13.30
C ILE A 477 -7.50 -3.93 12.98
N TYR A 478 -6.50 -3.04 12.97
CA TYR A 478 -5.11 -3.41 12.71
C TYR A 478 -4.60 -4.52 13.65
N ALA A 479 -4.93 -4.42 14.94
CA ALA A 479 -4.57 -5.43 15.92
C ALA A 479 -5.37 -6.72 15.71
N ALA A 480 -6.69 -6.62 15.64
CA ALA A 480 -7.56 -7.80 15.54
C ALA A 480 -7.32 -8.61 14.25
N ASP A 481 -7.00 -7.96 13.12
CA ASP A 481 -6.64 -8.61 11.85
C ASP A 481 -5.37 -9.49 11.95
N ARG A 482 -4.54 -9.32 13.00
CA ARG A 482 -3.31 -10.10 13.23
C ARG A 482 -3.49 -11.26 14.18
N THR A 483 -4.67 -11.44 14.77
CA THR A 483 -4.94 -12.66 15.54
C THR A 483 -4.90 -13.87 14.63
N THR A 484 -4.46 -15.02 15.14
CA THR A 484 -4.26 -16.25 14.34
C THR A 484 -5.23 -17.37 14.67
N THR A 485 -5.57 -17.52 15.95
CA THR A 485 -6.39 -18.60 16.50
C THR A 485 -7.57 -18.09 17.30
N ARG A 486 -7.40 -16.96 18.00
CA ARG A 486 -8.44 -16.34 18.85
C ARG A 486 -8.99 -15.09 18.20
N HIS A 487 -10.22 -15.14 17.72
CA HIS A 487 -10.79 -14.04 16.93
C HIS A 487 -11.98 -13.35 17.62
N ASN A 488 -12.16 -12.06 17.30
CA ASN A 488 -13.36 -11.32 17.65
C ASN A 488 -13.77 -10.37 16.52
N ASP A 489 -14.94 -10.63 15.92
CA ASP A 489 -15.43 -9.88 14.76
C ASP A 489 -15.88 -8.46 15.11
N THR A 490 -16.24 -8.21 16.37
CA THR A 490 -16.51 -6.85 16.86
C THR A 490 -15.31 -5.94 16.62
N TYR A 491 -14.09 -6.47 16.72
CA TYR A 491 -12.86 -5.70 16.56
C TYR A 491 -12.30 -5.76 15.14
N ARG A 492 -12.41 -6.91 14.44
CA ARG A 492 -11.94 -7.10 13.05
C ARG A 492 -12.83 -6.36 12.03
N PHE A 493 -14.13 -6.42 12.24
CA PHE A 493 -15.18 -5.91 11.37
C PHE A 493 -16.11 -4.98 12.14
N ALA A 494 -15.52 -3.95 12.75
CA ALA A 494 -16.24 -2.96 13.53
C ALA A 494 -17.38 -2.31 12.72
N THR A 495 -18.54 -2.14 13.35
CA THR A 495 -19.72 -1.49 12.74
C THR A 495 -20.09 -0.18 13.48
N PRO A 496 -19.20 0.83 13.54
CA PRO A 496 -19.54 2.11 14.16
C PRO A 496 -20.68 2.78 13.40
N HIS A 497 -21.51 3.55 14.12
CA HIS A 497 -22.64 4.29 13.55
C HIS A 497 -23.66 3.41 12.80
N ARG A 498 -23.87 2.16 13.24
CA ARG A 498 -24.73 1.16 12.57
C ARG A 498 -26.10 1.66 12.16
N ALA A 499 -26.78 2.41 13.03
CA ALA A 499 -28.09 2.96 12.71
C ALA A 499 -28.03 3.92 11.51
N ASN A 500 -27.06 4.84 11.48
CA ASN A 500 -26.90 5.81 10.39
C ASN A 500 -26.47 5.13 9.09
N VAL A 501 -25.49 4.22 9.14
CA VAL A 501 -25.01 3.51 7.94
C VAL A 501 -26.12 2.66 7.34
N THR A 502 -26.85 1.90 8.15
CA THR A 502 -27.95 1.05 7.67
C THR A 502 -29.08 1.88 7.08
N SER A 503 -29.51 2.95 7.78
CA SER A 503 -30.59 3.82 7.32
C SER A 503 -30.25 4.51 6.00
N HIS A 504 -29.09 5.18 5.90
CA HIS A 504 -28.71 5.90 4.69
C HIS A 504 -28.43 4.96 3.51
N SER A 505 -27.83 3.79 3.76
CA SER A 505 -27.61 2.79 2.69
C SER A 505 -28.94 2.28 2.14
N ASN A 506 -29.88 1.90 3.00
CA ASN A 506 -31.21 1.42 2.58
C ASN A 506 -31.99 2.50 1.83
N ASN A 507 -31.97 3.76 2.31
CA ASN A 507 -32.62 4.88 1.62
C ASN A 507 -32.02 5.16 0.23
N ALA A 508 -30.73 4.88 0.05
CA ALA A 508 -30.04 5.02 -1.24
C ALA A 508 -30.14 3.78 -2.13
N GLY A 509 -30.78 2.69 -1.68
CA GLY A 509 -30.82 1.41 -2.41
C GLY A 509 -29.47 0.69 -2.46
N VAL A 510 -28.58 0.98 -1.52
CA VAL A 510 -27.24 0.39 -1.40
C VAL A 510 -27.26 -0.67 -0.29
N ASP A 511 -26.63 -1.82 -0.54
CA ASP A 511 -26.41 -2.84 0.50
C ASP A 511 -25.55 -2.27 1.65
N PRO A 512 -26.04 -2.23 2.90
CA PRO A 512 -25.25 -1.76 4.04
C PRO A 512 -23.90 -2.46 4.21
N ALA A 513 -23.78 -3.75 3.85
CA ALA A 513 -22.52 -4.46 3.92
C ALA A 513 -21.49 -3.91 2.91
N TRP A 514 -21.95 -3.49 1.73
CA TRP A 514 -21.10 -2.83 0.74
C TRP A 514 -20.65 -1.44 1.18
N ALA A 515 -21.55 -0.65 1.79
CA ALA A 515 -21.19 0.64 2.37
C ALA A 515 -20.13 0.50 3.48
N TYR A 516 -20.29 -0.46 4.39
CA TYR A 516 -19.28 -0.77 5.41
C TYR A 516 -17.96 -1.25 4.81
N GLY A 517 -18.02 -2.11 3.78
CA GLY A 517 -16.84 -2.60 3.09
C GLY A 517 -16.02 -1.47 2.44
N LEU A 518 -16.71 -0.48 1.89
CA LEU A 518 -16.13 0.74 1.34
C LEU A 518 -15.56 1.63 2.44
N MET A 519 -16.33 1.94 3.49
CA MET A 519 -15.86 2.77 4.61
C MET A 519 -14.61 2.20 5.31
N ARG A 520 -14.55 0.86 5.46
CA ARG A 520 -13.38 0.17 6.01
C ARG A 520 -12.14 0.41 5.15
N GLN A 521 -12.29 0.35 3.82
CA GLN A 521 -11.18 0.58 2.90
C GLN A 521 -10.77 2.05 2.82
N GLU A 522 -11.73 2.97 2.84
CA GLU A 522 -11.49 4.40 2.66
C GLU A 522 -10.82 5.06 3.88
N SER A 523 -11.30 4.75 5.09
CA SER A 523 -10.90 5.48 6.29
C SER A 523 -10.55 4.58 7.47
N ARG A 524 -10.83 3.27 7.38
CA ARG A 524 -10.88 2.38 8.55
C ARG A 524 -11.69 2.98 9.70
N PHE A 525 -12.76 3.70 9.36
CA PHE A 525 -13.69 4.39 10.27
C PHE A 525 -13.13 5.60 11.02
N VAL A 526 -12.03 6.21 10.55
CA VAL A 526 -11.54 7.48 11.09
C VAL A 526 -12.37 8.64 10.54
N THR A 527 -13.24 9.22 11.37
CA THR A 527 -14.16 10.31 10.99
C THR A 527 -13.45 11.58 10.52
N THR A 528 -12.23 11.83 11.02
CA THR A 528 -11.41 12.99 10.68
C THR A 528 -10.41 12.73 9.57
N ALA A 529 -10.45 11.54 8.93
CA ALA A 529 -9.50 11.16 7.89
C ALA A 529 -9.48 12.18 6.75
N ARG A 530 -8.29 12.65 6.38
CA ARG A 530 -8.06 13.52 5.24
C ARG A 530 -6.91 12.97 4.39
N SER A 531 -7.16 12.77 3.11
CA SER A 531 -6.09 12.40 2.18
C SER A 531 -5.28 13.62 1.74
N HIS A 532 -4.08 13.37 1.20
CA HIS A 532 -3.20 14.41 0.65
C HIS A 532 -3.86 15.23 -0.47
N VAL A 533 -4.81 14.64 -1.20
CA VAL A 533 -5.57 15.29 -2.28
C VAL A 533 -6.89 15.91 -1.81
N GLY A 534 -7.18 15.87 -0.50
CA GLY A 534 -8.29 16.58 0.14
C GLY A 534 -9.58 15.78 0.31
N ALA A 535 -9.60 14.48 -0.02
CA ALA A 535 -10.72 13.59 0.29
C ALA A 535 -10.95 13.53 1.81
N GLY A 536 -12.20 13.49 2.26
CA GLY A 536 -12.53 13.67 3.67
C GLY A 536 -13.56 12.70 4.24
N GLY A 537 -13.34 12.32 5.51
CA GLY A 537 -14.27 11.59 6.35
C GLY A 537 -14.32 10.09 6.12
N LEU A 538 -15.37 9.46 6.66
CA LEU A 538 -15.55 8.01 6.69
C LEU A 538 -15.55 7.35 5.30
N MET A 539 -16.12 8.03 4.31
CA MET A 539 -16.23 7.56 2.92
C MET A 539 -15.32 8.33 1.95
N GLN A 540 -14.34 9.08 2.47
CA GLN A 540 -13.32 9.82 1.70
C GLN A 540 -13.88 10.56 0.48
N ILE A 541 -14.85 11.45 0.72
CA ILE A 541 -15.52 12.18 -0.38
C ILE A 541 -14.66 13.37 -0.78
N MET A 542 -14.42 13.53 -2.08
CA MET A 542 -13.72 14.69 -2.63
C MET A 542 -14.56 15.97 -2.50
N PRO A 543 -13.98 17.15 -2.23
CA PRO A 543 -14.73 18.41 -2.11
C PRO A 543 -15.61 18.74 -3.32
N ASN A 544 -15.12 18.49 -4.54
CA ASN A 544 -15.90 18.72 -5.76
C ASN A 544 -17.07 17.74 -5.90
N THR A 545 -16.87 16.48 -5.49
CA THR A 545 -17.92 15.46 -5.43
C THR A 545 -18.98 15.83 -4.40
N ALA A 546 -18.58 16.30 -3.21
CA ALA A 546 -19.51 16.75 -2.18
C ALA A 546 -20.36 17.95 -2.63
N LYS A 547 -19.78 18.88 -3.40
CA LYS A 547 -20.54 19.98 -4.03
C LYS A 547 -21.57 19.46 -5.04
N LEU A 548 -21.19 18.47 -5.87
CA LEU A 548 -22.11 17.84 -6.82
C LEU A 548 -23.27 17.16 -6.08
N ILE A 549 -22.97 16.36 -5.07
CA ILE A 549 -23.96 15.66 -4.24
C ILE A 549 -24.92 16.66 -3.59
N ALA A 550 -24.41 17.68 -2.91
CA ALA A 550 -25.24 18.69 -2.26
C ALA A 550 -26.24 19.32 -3.24
N ARG A 551 -25.78 19.70 -4.45
CA ARG A 551 -26.65 20.23 -5.50
C ARG A 551 -27.73 19.24 -5.95
N GLN A 552 -27.36 17.97 -6.16
CA GLN A 552 -28.32 16.93 -6.55
C GLN A 552 -29.34 16.61 -5.47
N MET A 553 -28.98 16.80 -4.20
CA MET A 553 -29.88 16.65 -3.05
C MET A 553 -30.68 17.92 -2.75
N GLY A 554 -30.48 19.03 -3.48
CA GLY A 554 -31.17 20.30 -3.24
C GLY A 554 -30.65 21.07 -2.01
N GLU A 555 -29.42 20.81 -1.59
CA GLU A 555 -28.79 21.37 -0.39
C GLU A 555 -27.66 22.36 -0.71
N THR A 556 -27.39 23.26 0.24
CA THR A 556 -26.22 24.14 0.16
C THR A 556 -24.98 23.41 0.67
N TYR A 557 -23.91 23.36 -0.13
CA TYR A 557 -22.66 22.74 0.28
C TYR A 557 -21.98 23.50 1.43
N ASN A 558 -21.70 22.79 2.52
CA ASN A 558 -20.87 23.25 3.63
C ASN A 558 -19.57 22.41 3.69
N PRO A 559 -18.36 23.01 3.66
CA PRO A 559 -17.11 22.26 3.79
C PRO A 559 -16.99 21.36 5.02
N ALA A 560 -17.66 21.71 6.13
CA ALA A 560 -17.69 20.89 7.33
C ALA A 560 -18.39 19.53 7.11
N ALA A 561 -19.24 19.40 6.08
CA ALA A 561 -19.93 18.16 5.71
C ALA A 561 -19.00 16.97 5.51
N LEU A 562 -17.74 17.21 5.13
CA LEU A 562 -16.76 16.15 4.92
C LEU A 562 -16.27 15.52 6.23
N SER A 563 -16.28 16.24 7.35
CA SER A 563 -15.89 15.73 8.67
C SER A 563 -17.09 15.40 9.57
N GLU A 564 -18.29 15.87 9.22
CA GLU A 564 -19.53 15.53 9.93
C GLU A 564 -19.98 14.10 9.60
N MET A 565 -19.86 13.20 10.58
CA MET A 565 -20.11 11.76 10.43
C MET A 565 -21.42 11.42 9.70
N ASN A 566 -22.55 11.95 10.15
CA ASN A 566 -23.85 11.62 9.57
C ASN A 566 -24.00 12.13 8.12
N THR A 567 -23.49 13.34 7.85
CA THR A 567 -23.53 13.93 6.50
C THR A 567 -22.60 13.19 5.56
N ASN A 568 -21.41 12.81 6.02
CA ASN A 568 -20.44 12.07 5.22
C ASN A 568 -20.97 10.69 4.80
N ILE A 569 -21.60 9.95 5.73
CA ILE A 569 -22.25 8.66 5.43
C ILE A 569 -23.38 8.84 4.41
N ARG A 570 -24.24 9.84 4.60
CA ARG A 570 -25.35 10.13 3.69
C ARG A 570 -24.88 10.52 2.29
N TYR A 571 -23.87 11.38 2.20
CA TYR A 571 -23.29 11.79 0.92
C TYR A 571 -22.62 10.61 0.21
N GLY A 572 -21.86 9.80 0.93
CA GLY A 572 -21.12 8.69 0.33
C GLY A 572 -22.04 7.57 -0.15
N THR A 573 -23.07 7.22 0.63
CA THR A 573 -24.09 6.24 0.20
C THR A 573 -24.92 6.74 -0.99
N PHE A 574 -25.29 8.02 -1.00
CA PHE A 574 -25.94 8.65 -2.16
C PHE A 574 -25.04 8.61 -3.41
N TYR A 575 -23.76 8.97 -3.27
CA TYR A 575 -22.81 8.96 -4.39
C TYR A 575 -22.58 7.55 -4.93
N LEU A 576 -22.46 6.56 -4.03
CA LEU A 576 -22.30 5.16 -4.39
C LEU A 576 -23.50 4.65 -5.21
N SER A 577 -24.73 4.98 -4.79
CA SER A 577 -25.95 4.68 -5.53
C SER A 577 -25.97 5.35 -6.91
N MET A 578 -25.60 6.63 -6.97
CA MET A 578 -25.54 7.37 -8.23
C MET A 578 -24.57 6.71 -9.23
N ILE A 579 -23.35 6.36 -8.78
CA ILE A 579 -22.38 5.67 -9.65
C ILE A 579 -22.91 4.29 -10.06
N GLN A 580 -23.53 3.56 -9.14
CA GLN A 580 -24.13 2.26 -9.45
C GLN A 580 -25.17 2.36 -10.57
N GLY A 581 -26.04 3.37 -10.53
CA GLY A 581 -27.00 3.66 -11.60
C GLY A 581 -26.32 3.99 -12.94
N GLN A 582 -25.19 4.72 -12.93
CA GLN A 582 -24.43 5.08 -14.13
C GLN A 582 -23.66 3.91 -14.77
N LEU A 583 -23.47 2.82 -14.03
CA LEU A 583 -22.62 1.68 -14.41
C LEU A 583 -23.40 0.36 -14.41
N SER A 584 -24.61 0.40 -15.00
CA SER A 584 -25.46 -0.77 -15.25
C SER A 584 -25.85 -1.56 -13.99
N GLY A 585 -25.92 -0.90 -12.83
CA GLY A 585 -26.27 -1.54 -11.57
C GLY A 585 -25.17 -2.43 -10.96
N ASN A 586 -24.00 -2.54 -11.59
CA ASN A 586 -22.96 -3.49 -11.18
C ASN A 586 -22.06 -2.93 -10.06
N ALA A 587 -21.96 -3.65 -8.94
CA ALA A 587 -21.22 -3.22 -7.75
C ALA A 587 -19.70 -3.13 -7.96
N VAL A 588 -19.12 -4.00 -8.79
CA VAL A 588 -17.69 -3.99 -9.12
C VAL A 588 -17.33 -2.77 -9.95
N LEU A 589 -18.12 -2.49 -11.00
CA LEU A 589 -17.96 -1.26 -11.79
C LEU A 589 -18.14 -0.02 -10.93
N ALA A 590 -19.15 0.00 -10.06
CA ALA A 590 -19.41 1.12 -9.18
C ALA A 590 -18.28 1.37 -8.19
N THR A 591 -17.69 0.31 -7.64
CA THR A 591 -16.54 0.40 -6.72
C THR A 591 -15.29 0.89 -7.45
N ALA A 592 -15.01 0.37 -8.66
CA ALA A 592 -13.94 0.90 -9.50
C ALA A 592 -14.17 2.38 -9.86
N GLY A 593 -15.43 2.75 -10.14
CA GLY A 593 -15.85 4.10 -10.48
C GLY A 593 -15.80 5.07 -9.30
N TYR A 594 -15.99 4.59 -8.07
CA TYR A 594 -15.85 5.40 -6.87
C TYR A 594 -14.40 5.84 -6.66
N ASN A 595 -13.44 4.92 -6.81
CA ASN A 595 -12.02 5.21 -6.64
C ASN A 595 -11.40 5.92 -7.85
N ALA A 596 -11.64 5.44 -9.07
CA ALA A 596 -10.99 5.94 -10.29
C ALA A 596 -11.84 6.90 -11.13
N GLY A 597 -13.12 7.09 -10.78
CA GLY A 597 -14.10 7.83 -11.58
C GLY A 597 -14.89 6.93 -12.54
N PRO A 598 -16.20 7.18 -12.74
CA PRO A 598 -17.10 6.29 -13.49
C PRO A 598 -16.71 6.11 -14.96
N ASN A 599 -16.16 7.16 -15.60
CA ASN A 599 -15.73 7.07 -16.99
C ASN A 599 -14.59 6.07 -17.20
N ARG A 600 -13.66 5.97 -16.23
CA ARG A 600 -12.56 4.98 -16.31
C ARG A 600 -13.09 3.57 -16.13
N ALA A 601 -13.91 3.35 -15.10
CA ALA A 601 -14.55 2.05 -14.87
C ALA A 601 -15.34 1.56 -16.09
N ARG A 602 -16.11 2.45 -16.73
CA ARG A 602 -16.83 2.18 -17.99
C ARG A 602 -15.87 1.86 -19.14
N ARG A 603 -14.78 2.63 -19.30
CA ARG A 603 -13.76 2.40 -20.34
C ARG A 603 -13.05 1.05 -20.17
N TRP A 604 -13.03 0.46 -18.97
CA TRP A 604 -12.47 -0.87 -18.77
C TRP A 604 -13.48 -2.01 -18.99
N GLN A 605 -14.76 -1.73 -19.20
CA GLN A 605 -15.73 -2.76 -19.58
C GLN A 605 -15.33 -3.44 -20.89
N PRO A 606 -15.71 -4.72 -21.10
CA PRO A 606 -15.48 -5.40 -22.37
C PRO A 606 -16.36 -4.80 -23.47
N ASP A 607 -15.87 -4.81 -24.72
CA ASP A 607 -16.61 -4.24 -25.85
C ASP A 607 -17.56 -5.26 -26.52
N ASN A 608 -17.18 -6.54 -26.56
CA ASN A 608 -17.88 -7.55 -27.39
C ASN A 608 -18.72 -8.56 -26.60
N GLN A 609 -18.22 -9.03 -25.45
CA GLN A 609 -18.87 -10.06 -24.66
C GLN A 609 -18.79 -9.74 -23.17
N PRO A 610 -19.79 -10.12 -22.36
CA PRO A 610 -19.72 -9.98 -20.92
C PRO A 610 -18.47 -10.67 -20.36
N LEU A 611 -17.91 -10.11 -19.30
CA LEU A 611 -16.67 -10.58 -18.67
C LEU A 611 -16.95 -10.99 -17.23
N ALA A 612 -16.35 -12.08 -16.75
CA ALA A 612 -16.43 -12.43 -15.34
C ALA A 612 -15.83 -11.29 -14.47
N ALA A 613 -16.44 -10.99 -13.33
CA ALA A 613 -16.03 -9.85 -12.53
C ALA A 613 -14.62 -9.96 -11.94
N ASP A 614 -14.13 -11.17 -11.69
CA ASP A 614 -12.75 -11.38 -11.26
C ASP A 614 -11.75 -11.16 -12.40
N GLN A 615 -12.08 -11.55 -13.64
CA GLN A 615 -11.29 -11.19 -14.82
C GLN A 615 -11.24 -9.67 -15.03
N TYR A 616 -12.38 -8.98 -14.90
CA TYR A 616 -12.41 -7.52 -14.97
C TYR A 616 -11.52 -6.91 -13.89
N THR A 617 -11.74 -7.29 -12.63
CA THR A 617 -11.02 -6.77 -11.46
C THR A 617 -9.52 -6.93 -11.64
N GLU A 618 -9.05 -8.13 -12.00
CA GLU A 618 -7.63 -8.41 -12.19
C GLU A 618 -7.00 -7.65 -13.37
N SER A 619 -7.81 -7.37 -14.40
CA SER A 619 -7.37 -6.63 -15.59
C SER A 619 -7.34 -5.11 -15.40
N ILE A 620 -7.93 -4.55 -14.33
CA ILE A 620 -7.93 -3.10 -14.07
C ILE A 620 -6.48 -2.57 -14.15
N PRO A 621 -6.18 -1.58 -15.03
CA PRO A 621 -4.81 -1.14 -15.26
C PRO A 621 -4.14 -0.48 -14.06
N LEU A 622 -4.91 0.25 -13.25
CA LEU A 622 -4.42 0.94 -12.06
C LEU A 622 -4.34 -0.04 -10.89
N LEU A 623 -3.12 -0.29 -10.40
CA LEU A 623 -2.87 -1.17 -9.26
C LEU A 623 -3.73 -0.79 -8.04
N GLU A 624 -3.73 0.50 -7.69
CA GLU A 624 -4.52 1.03 -6.56
C GLU A 624 -6.02 0.68 -6.69
N THR A 625 -6.62 0.94 -7.85
CA THR A 625 -8.05 0.67 -8.08
C THR A 625 -8.35 -0.83 -8.11
N ARG A 626 -7.45 -1.63 -8.68
CA ARG A 626 -7.56 -3.09 -8.70
C ARG A 626 -7.63 -3.64 -7.28
N ASP A 627 -6.68 -3.26 -6.44
CA ASP A 627 -6.60 -3.74 -5.06
C ASP A 627 -7.76 -3.17 -4.22
N TYR A 628 -8.14 -1.91 -4.45
CA TYR A 628 -9.30 -1.29 -3.84
C TYR A 628 -10.58 -2.10 -4.09
N VAL A 629 -10.87 -2.48 -5.34
CA VAL A 629 -12.05 -3.29 -5.69
C VAL A 629 -12.02 -4.65 -4.97
N LYS A 630 -10.87 -5.33 -4.98
CA LYS A 630 -10.70 -6.62 -4.29
C LYS A 630 -10.99 -6.48 -2.80
N HIS A 631 -10.42 -5.46 -2.15
CA HIS A 631 -10.62 -5.23 -0.72
C HIS A 631 -12.05 -4.84 -0.37
N VAL A 632 -12.67 -3.91 -1.11
CA VAL A 632 -14.06 -3.49 -0.82
C VAL A 632 -15.03 -4.66 -0.97
N MET A 633 -14.91 -5.47 -2.03
CA MET A 633 -15.79 -6.62 -2.25
C MET A 633 -15.57 -7.74 -1.21
N THR A 634 -14.32 -7.96 -0.83
CA THR A 634 -13.95 -8.88 0.28
C THR A 634 -14.57 -8.40 1.59
N ASN A 635 -14.34 -7.13 1.95
CA ASN A 635 -14.90 -6.53 3.16
C ASN A 635 -16.43 -6.60 3.16
N ALA A 636 -17.08 -6.31 2.03
CA ALA A 636 -18.53 -6.39 1.90
C ALA A 636 -19.07 -7.81 2.11
N THR A 637 -18.34 -8.82 1.68
CA THR A 637 -18.66 -10.23 1.94
C THR A 637 -18.57 -10.55 3.42
N HIS A 638 -17.53 -10.06 4.11
CA HIS A 638 -17.40 -10.19 5.57
C HIS A 638 -18.53 -9.48 6.32
N TYR A 639 -18.80 -8.21 5.99
CA TYR A 639 -19.86 -7.45 6.63
C TYR A 639 -21.25 -8.04 6.38
N GLY A 640 -21.46 -8.75 5.27
CA GLY A 640 -22.72 -9.45 5.03
C GLY A 640 -23.01 -10.48 6.12
N VAL A 641 -21.99 -11.25 6.54
CA VAL A 641 -22.12 -12.20 7.67
C VAL A 641 -22.31 -11.45 8.99
N VAL A 642 -21.48 -10.45 9.28
CA VAL A 642 -21.51 -9.67 10.54
C VAL A 642 -22.85 -8.93 10.73
N LEU A 643 -23.47 -8.48 9.65
CA LEU A 643 -24.77 -7.80 9.68
C LEU A 643 -25.96 -8.77 9.68
N GLY A 644 -25.72 -10.09 9.65
CA GLY A 644 -26.76 -11.12 9.72
C GLY A 644 -27.48 -11.37 8.39
N GLN A 645 -26.84 -11.09 7.25
CA GLN A 645 -27.39 -11.34 5.91
C GLN A 645 -27.29 -12.82 5.48
N GLY A 646 -26.85 -13.71 6.37
CA GLY A 646 -26.67 -15.15 6.12
C GLY A 646 -25.44 -15.48 5.26
N PRO A 647 -25.33 -16.73 4.76
CA PRO A 647 -24.18 -17.16 3.95
C PRO A 647 -23.97 -16.31 2.70
N GLN A 648 -22.74 -15.83 2.52
CA GLN A 648 -22.35 -14.90 1.46
C GLN A 648 -21.62 -15.62 0.32
N SER A 649 -21.69 -15.06 -0.88
CA SER A 649 -20.89 -15.49 -2.04
C SER A 649 -20.31 -14.25 -2.70
N LEU A 650 -18.98 -14.22 -2.83
CA LEU A 650 -18.26 -13.11 -3.43
C LEU A 650 -18.53 -13.05 -4.94
N GLU A 651 -18.50 -14.19 -5.64
CA GLU A 651 -18.86 -14.27 -7.06
C GLU A 651 -20.27 -13.76 -7.32
N LYS A 652 -21.26 -14.17 -6.50
CA LYS A 652 -22.64 -13.69 -6.64
C LYS A 652 -22.75 -12.19 -6.41
N ARG A 653 -22.05 -11.66 -5.41
CA ARG A 653 -22.02 -10.22 -5.09
C ARG A 653 -21.43 -9.40 -6.24
N MET A 654 -20.37 -9.91 -6.86
CA MET A 654 -19.68 -9.22 -7.94
C MET A 654 -20.41 -9.29 -9.29
N GLY A 655 -21.15 -10.38 -9.52
CA GLY A 655 -21.92 -10.60 -10.73
C GLY A 655 -21.06 -10.70 -11.99
N VAL A 656 -21.71 -10.57 -13.15
CA VAL A 656 -21.04 -10.50 -14.45
C VAL A 656 -20.90 -9.04 -14.87
N ILE A 657 -19.77 -8.67 -15.46
CA ILE A 657 -19.55 -7.34 -16.01
C ILE A 657 -20.18 -7.28 -17.40
N PRO A 658 -21.17 -6.41 -17.63
CA PRO A 658 -21.82 -6.30 -18.93
C PRO A 658 -20.87 -5.66 -19.95
N VAL A 659 -21.19 -5.87 -21.23
CA VAL A 659 -20.57 -5.13 -22.34
C VAL A 659 -20.75 -3.63 -22.13
N ARG A 660 -19.80 -2.84 -22.65
CA ARG A 660 -19.88 -1.39 -22.56
C ARG A 660 -21.10 -0.92 -23.37
N ASN A 661 -22.14 -0.48 -22.68
CA ASN A 661 -23.26 0.20 -23.32
C ASN A 661 -22.76 1.56 -23.85
N SER A 662 -23.12 1.88 -25.10
CA SER A 662 -22.99 3.26 -25.59
C SER A 662 -23.83 4.18 -24.68
N PRO A 663 -23.27 5.32 -24.22
CA PRO A 663 -23.95 6.21 -23.29
C PRO A 663 -25.34 6.67 -23.74
#